data_AF-A0A128F691-F1
#
_entry.id   AF-A0A128F691-F1
#
_cell.length_a   1.000
_cell.length_b   1.000
_cell.length_c   1.000
_cell.angle_alpha   90.00
_cell.angle_beta   90.00
_cell.angle_gamma   90.00
#
_symmetry.space_group_name_H-M   'P 1'
#
loop_
_entity.id
_entity.type
_entity.pdbx_description
1 polymer ?
#
loop_
_entity_poly.entity_id
_entity_poly.type
_entity_poly.pdbx_seq_one_letter_code
_entity_poly.pdbx_strand_id
1 'polypeptide(L)'
;MKKYCRLLFVTLATLVLAACGGGGGGDTDSGTQLYTLTVNVTDNSRAPLSDATVSVDSKSAQTNASGVAEFSLASGTYSVSVQKSGFETSQLTATIGSVAQTLDVSMASTQTVTEPGNSGNSTDNTEAGGTETGAGEGNGSGGSEGSGNESQGNAIGYVFHSEFDASFEFEHKASPWESHATIELNPPDSVYSRSVKVTSGYNWGPFAVAAWGNEDVNSVDASNFNLLKFKYKSNFATQVEVSIQGVNHTESKVVYSLGTAVALDNDWHEMEVPFPGFDDLTWIGLMFAGDGSIEIADVYLEGAPREVLVTQYGAGNIANTFNPNGYICINNKVKNAGVVDPNVAFCNDLSSLKHLSPQVVPDLKSKPIPTHKWWGSVSFLGEMRIGDSSDPGHITPDPIAARLSERGVRIMGIPNALRVDDKVFESKIADPLAEVHDGIAIANSKHSNMQAYLKSHSDGAMSAEWWSGSTPVMEATFVHGSPYVYFKSYDGDFLIKTHAPDGSEKGVFFQSEQSLGVWTDVSESRNSFLIVGEGNTTFSNTSGNLITVSNASKELTVALLPSTGIPSSAESSYFESLARQVVKDVEISYSVNHTSNEVTVSHTYLDASGSPIETLAGMQPLHWKNSNEMPTQYSVRSTRGITKFAQTNGFSYTLPFVGVLPYLPNVSDLDLNTLRSLVNEYMSGGKSAWNPYTDTYWSGKSYGKAAEIIAIARDIGMTSEAASLTAWLKGELEDWFKADTTGDLDTKKYFVYDENWTTLLGVEESFFAHTELNDHHFHYGYFVRAAAEICRTDKSWCGEDKYGPMVDLLIRDYAASKGDDMFPYLRNFDPANGFSWASGQANFALGNNNESTSEAANSYGAIILYGLIKGDQELVDKGIYLHASSAATYWEYWNNLDGYRNASPSYPDLGDSYDNFPDNYNYITTSIIWGRGASFSTWFSPAYAHILGIQGLPLNPLVFHIGLHADYMKDYVELGLTESSNRKPSGLLDGHWRDIWWNLWAMTDADASIADYETVGSNYIPEEGESKAHTYHWIYNWQALGQLETGTGELTADYPAAVAFKNGNTMTYLVYNYDDVAKTVRFSDGTTLNVQANSFGTLVK
;
A
#
# COMPACT_ATOMS: atom_id res chain seq x y z
N MET A 1 -21.61 -50.32 31.55
CA MET A 1 -22.38 -50.25 32.82
C MET A 1 -22.21 -48.83 33.34
N LYS A 2 -23.22 -47.94 33.24
CA LYS A 2 -24.30 -47.68 34.21
C LYS A 2 -23.82 -47.32 35.64
N LYS A 3 -24.15 -46.07 36.05
CA LYS A 3 -24.41 -45.57 37.43
C LYS A 3 -23.17 -45.32 38.32
N TYR A 4 -23.12 -44.31 39.20
CA TYR A 4 -24.15 -43.35 39.69
C TYR A 4 -23.53 -42.03 40.23
N CYS A 5 -24.26 -40.90 40.10
CA CYS A 5 -24.61 -39.84 41.10
C CYS A 5 -23.62 -39.42 42.22
N ARG A 6 -23.62 -38.20 42.80
CA ARG A 6 -24.39 -36.91 42.74
C ARG A 6 -23.54 -35.91 43.60
N LEU A 7 -23.73 -34.58 43.65
CA LEU A 7 -24.94 -33.81 43.94
C LEU A 7 -24.70 -32.29 43.71
N LEU A 8 -25.66 -31.58 43.10
CA LEU A 8 -25.78 -30.11 43.13
C LEU A 8 -26.49 -29.64 44.42
N PHE A 9 -26.59 -28.33 44.67
CA PHE A 9 -27.84 -27.54 44.98
C PHE A 9 -27.42 -26.16 45.56
N VAL A 10 -27.67 -25.02 44.88
CA VAL A 10 -28.89 -24.13 44.94
C VAL A 10 -28.79 -23.06 46.06
N THR A 11 -29.07 -21.76 45.87
CA THR A 11 -30.35 -21.04 45.59
C THR A 11 -30.05 -19.57 45.19
N LEU A 12 -30.87 -18.79 44.45
CA LEU A 12 -32.15 -18.10 44.82
C LEU A 12 -32.79 -17.55 43.50
N ALA A 13 -33.96 -17.99 43.01
CA ALA A 13 -35.34 -17.48 43.26
C ALA A 13 -35.56 -15.97 42.96
N THR A 14 -36.45 -15.55 42.04
CA THR A 14 -37.94 -15.57 42.11
C THR A 14 -38.54 -14.98 40.80
N LEU A 15 -39.85 -14.99 40.44
CA LEU A 15 -41.04 -15.85 40.70
C LEU A 15 -42.27 -15.24 39.94
N VAL A 16 -43.13 -16.03 39.23
CA VAL A 16 -44.63 -15.90 39.14
C VAL A 16 -45.23 -16.98 38.19
N LEU A 17 -46.42 -17.51 38.53
CA LEU A 17 -47.17 -18.59 37.85
C LEU A 17 -48.22 -18.04 36.82
N ALA A 18 -49.02 -18.78 36.03
CA ALA A 18 -49.37 -20.21 35.98
C ALA A 18 -50.06 -20.66 34.65
N ALA A 19 -50.17 -22.00 34.48
CA ALA A 19 -51.33 -22.77 33.98
C ALA A 19 -51.51 -23.16 32.48
N CYS A 20 -51.57 -24.50 32.31
CA CYS A 20 -52.43 -25.30 31.42
C CYS A 20 -52.19 -25.41 29.90
N GLY A 21 -51.73 -26.59 29.47
CA GLY A 21 -52.46 -27.37 28.45
C GLY A 21 -51.65 -28.15 27.40
N GLY A 22 -51.76 -29.49 27.44
CA GLY A 22 -51.49 -30.37 26.29
C GLY A 22 -50.03 -30.78 26.07
N GLY A 23 -49.76 -32.09 26.03
CA GLY A 23 -48.43 -32.65 25.71
C GLY A 23 -48.49 -33.61 24.52
N GLY A 24 -47.31 -33.99 24.00
CA GLY A 24 -47.17 -34.96 22.90
C GLY A 24 -45.85 -34.76 22.17
N GLY A 25 -44.77 -35.33 22.70
CA GLY A 25 -43.39 -34.98 22.31
C GLY A 25 -42.87 -35.51 20.97
N GLY A 26 -41.66 -35.06 20.64
CA GLY A 26 -40.74 -35.79 19.78
C GLY A 26 -40.19 -35.03 18.56
N ASP A 27 -39.28 -34.07 18.77
CA ASP A 27 -37.90 -34.18 18.28
C ASP A 27 -37.02 -33.10 18.93
N THR A 28 -35.71 -33.34 19.07
CA THR A 28 -34.74 -32.33 19.53
C THR A 28 -33.85 -31.89 18.37
N ASP A 29 -34.37 -30.96 17.58
CA ASP A 29 -33.61 -30.22 16.59
C ASP A 29 -32.71 -29.19 17.31
N SER A 30 -31.41 -29.21 17.03
CA SER A 30 -30.47 -28.20 17.51
C SER A 30 -30.50 -27.00 16.57
N GLY A 31 -31.62 -26.28 16.55
CA GLY A 31 -31.87 -25.18 15.64
C GLY A 31 -30.85 -24.05 15.81
N THR A 32 -30.05 -23.81 14.77
CA THR A 32 -29.16 -22.64 14.67
C THR A 32 -29.97 -21.37 14.81
N GLN A 33 -29.57 -20.48 15.73
CA GLN A 33 -30.25 -19.20 15.91
C GLN A 33 -30.02 -18.33 14.67
N LEU A 34 -31.13 -17.88 14.05
CA LEU A 34 -31.11 -17.03 12.88
C LEU A 34 -31.38 -15.57 13.26
N TYR A 35 -30.75 -14.66 12.52
CA TYR A 35 -30.91 -13.22 12.59
C TYR A 35 -31.34 -12.68 11.21
N THR A 36 -32.04 -11.56 11.20
CA THR A 36 -32.48 -10.91 9.96
C THR A 36 -31.37 -10.02 9.42
N LEU A 37 -31.01 -10.20 8.15
CA LEU A 37 -30.33 -9.20 7.33
C LEU A 37 -31.38 -8.48 6.48
N THR A 38 -31.50 -7.17 6.67
CA THR A 38 -32.37 -6.29 5.91
C THR A 38 -31.49 -5.53 4.90
N VAL A 39 -31.68 -5.75 3.60
CA VAL A 39 -30.94 -5.08 2.53
C VAL A 39 -31.84 -4.00 1.93
N ASN A 40 -31.45 -2.73 2.09
CA ASN A 40 -32.14 -1.59 1.48
C ASN A 40 -31.41 -1.20 0.20
N VAL A 41 -32.15 -1.03 -0.89
CA VAL A 41 -31.60 -0.71 -2.20
C VAL A 41 -32.19 0.61 -2.71
N THR A 42 -31.31 1.53 -3.07
CA THR A 42 -31.64 2.86 -3.58
C THR A 42 -30.84 3.15 -4.85
N ASP A 43 -31.22 4.17 -5.61
CA ASP A 43 -30.34 4.77 -6.62
C ASP A 43 -29.46 5.88 -6.03
N ASN A 44 -28.55 6.42 -6.84
CA ASN A 44 -27.65 7.52 -6.45
C ASN A 44 -28.39 8.83 -6.05
N SER A 45 -29.70 8.97 -6.33
CA SER A 45 -30.54 10.06 -5.84
C SER A 45 -31.22 9.77 -4.50
N ARG A 46 -30.94 8.59 -3.92
CA ARG A 46 -31.56 7.99 -2.72
C ARG A 46 -33.03 7.61 -2.90
N ALA A 47 -33.50 7.44 -4.14
CA ALA A 47 -34.84 6.91 -4.39
C ALA A 47 -34.83 5.36 -4.22
N PRO A 48 -35.80 4.77 -3.52
CA PRO A 48 -35.84 3.32 -3.29
C PRO A 48 -36.12 2.54 -4.59
N LEU A 49 -35.33 1.50 -4.83
CA LEU A 49 -35.43 0.65 -6.02
C LEU A 49 -36.19 -0.64 -5.70
N SER A 50 -37.49 -0.68 -6.05
CA SER A 50 -38.28 -1.92 -6.01
C SER A 50 -37.83 -2.92 -7.08
N ASP A 51 -38.13 -4.20 -6.90
CA ASP A 51 -37.86 -5.24 -7.91
C ASP A 51 -36.37 -5.30 -8.34
N ALA A 52 -35.46 -5.01 -7.41
CA ALA A 52 -34.05 -5.32 -7.50
C ALA A 52 -33.82 -6.71 -6.92
N THR A 53 -33.07 -7.54 -7.64
CA THR A 53 -32.73 -8.91 -7.21
C THR A 53 -31.57 -8.82 -6.24
N VAL A 54 -31.84 -9.05 -4.96
CA VAL A 54 -30.80 -9.24 -3.94
C VAL A 54 -30.52 -10.74 -3.82
N SER A 55 -29.26 -11.12 -3.90
CA SER A 55 -28.77 -12.49 -3.69
C SER A 55 -27.80 -12.49 -2.51
N VAL A 56 -28.03 -13.37 -1.54
CA VAL A 56 -27.17 -13.58 -0.38
C VAL A 56 -26.74 -15.05 -0.37
N ASP A 57 -25.48 -15.29 -0.75
CA ASP A 57 -24.94 -16.59 -1.16
C ASP A 57 -25.88 -17.33 -2.15
N SER A 58 -26.53 -18.40 -1.70
CA SER A 58 -27.43 -19.26 -2.48
C SER A 58 -28.92 -18.90 -2.36
N LYS A 59 -29.26 -17.88 -1.56
CA LYS A 59 -30.64 -17.39 -1.39
C LYS A 59 -30.83 -16.10 -2.18
N SER A 60 -32.02 -15.86 -2.73
CA SER A 60 -32.35 -14.58 -3.36
C SER A 60 -33.76 -14.11 -3.03
N ALA A 61 -33.94 -12.79 -3.04
CA ALA A 61 -35.20 -12.11 -2.79
C ALA A 61 -35.27 -10.84 -3.67
N GLN A 62 -36.48 -10.42 -4.02
CA GLN A 62 -36.71 -9.13 -4.69
C GLN A 62 -36.97 -8.05 -3.65
N THR A 63 -36.48 -6.84 -3.88
CA THR A 63 -36.83 -5.68 -3.05
C THR A 63 -38.29 -5.29 -3.21
N ASN A 64 -38.92 -4.91 -2.10
CA ASN A 64 -40.29 -4.40 -2.08
C ASN A 64 -40.39 -2.95 -2.58
N ALA A 65 -41.59 -2.36 -2.56
CA ALA A 65 -41.84 -0.99 -3.01
C ALA A 65 -41.05 0.11 -2.24
N SER A 66 -40.47 -0.22 -1.08
CA SER A 66 -39.59 0.66 -0.30
C SER A 66 -38.10 0.37 -0.52
N GLY A 67 -37.76 -0.46 -1.51
CA GLY A 67 -36.38 -0.85 -1.81
C GLY A 67 -35.82 -1.96 -0.90
N VAL A 68 -36.64 -2.64 -0.09
CA VAL A 68 -36.15 -3.52 0.98
C VAL A 68 -36.33 -5.01 0.65
N ALA A 69 -35.28 -5.81 0.84
CA ALA A 69 -35.29 -7.28 0.81
C ALA A 69 -34.74 -7.84 2.14
N GLU A 70 -35.32 -8.93 2.67
CA GLU A 70 -34.92 -9.48 3.97
C GLU A 70 -34.55 -10.97 3.92
N PHE A 71 -33.52 -11.35 4.68
CA PHE A 71 -32.99 -12.71 4.72
C PHE A 71 -32.81 -13.18 6.18
N SER A 72 -33.37 -14.35 6.52
CA SER A 72 -33.05 -15.03 7.78
C SER A 72 -31.83 -15.92 7.61
N LEU A 73 -30.75 -15.59 8.33
CA LEU A 73 -29.41 -16.14 8.17
C LEU A 73 -28.79 -16.45 9.54
N ALA A 74 -27.82 -17.35 9.60
CA ALA A 74 -27.10 -17.62 10.85
C ALA A 74 -26.12 -16.49 11.15
N SER A 75 -25.41 -16.55 12.28
CA SER A 75 -24.23 -15.71 12.48
C SER A 75 -23.12 -16.15 11.52
N GLY A 76 -22.56 -15.22 10.75
CA GLY A 76 -21.56 -15.48 9.71
C GLY A 76 -21.39 -14.30 8.76
N THR A 77 -20.40 -14.37 7.87
CA THR A 77 -20.19 -13.40 6.79
C THR A 77 -20.75 -13.97 5.50
N TYR A 78 -21.52 -13.15 4.78
CA TYR A 78 -22.26 -13.52 3.58
C TYR A 78 -21.92 -12.61 2.41
N SER A 79 -21.88 -13.16 1.20
CA SER A 79 -21.71 -12.36 -0.03
C SER A 79 -23.07 -11.88 -0.52
N VAL A 80 -23.22 -10.57 -0.71
CA VAL A 80 -24.45 -9.90 -1.14
C VAL A 80 -24.27 -9.28 -2.52
N SER A 81 -25.03 -9.72 -3.52
CA SER A 81 -25.11 -9.07 -4.83
C SER A 81 -26.49 -8.46 -5.04
N VAL A 82 -26.55 -7.27 -5.65
CA VAL A 82 -27.80 -6.59 -6.01
C VAL A 82 -27.80 -6.28 -7.50
N GLN A 83 -28.83 -6.75 -8.21
CA GLN A 83 -28.97 -6.62 -9.66
C GLN A 83 -30.33 -6.01 -10.04
N LYS A 84 -30.33 -4.99 -10.90
CA LYS A 84 -31.54 -4.39 -11.45
C LYS A 84 -31.28 -3.92 -12.89
N SER A 85 -32.20 -4.22 -13.80
CA SER A 85 -32.08 -3.77 -15.19
C SER A 85 -32.10 -2.24 -15.27
N GLY A 86 -31.16 -1.66 -16.02
CA GLY A 86 -30.95 -0.20 -16.10
C GLY A 86 -30.05 0.36 -15.00
N PHE A 87 -29.42 -0.50 -14.20
CA PHE A 87 -28.47 -0.14 -13.14
C PHE A 87 -27.25 -1.08 -13.14
N GLU A 88 -26.13 -0.60 -12.63
CA GLU A 88 -24.91 -1.40 -12.44
C GLU A 88 -25.10 -2.44 -11.33
N THR A 89 -24.44 -3.59 -11.44
CA THR A 89 -24.53 -4.64 -10.41
C THR A 89 -23.65 -4.27 -9.22
N SER A 90 -24.23 -4.20 -8.03
CA SER A 90 -23.47 -4.02 -6.79
C SER A 90 -23.09 -5.39 -6.20
N GLN A 91 -21.89 -5.49 -5.64
CA GLN A 91 -21.44 -6.63 -4.83
C GLN A 91 -20.81 -6.11 -3.54
N LEU A 92 -21.22 -6.67 -2.40
CA LEU A 92 -20.82 -6.28 -1.05
C LEU A 92 -20.75 -7.53 -0.15
N THR A 93 -20.20 -7.40 1.05
CA THR A 93 -20.27 -8.43 2.10
C THR A 93 -21.10 -7.94 3.29
N ALA A 94 -21.79 -8.86 3.95
CA ALA A 94 -22.58 -8.59 5.16
C ALA A 94 -22.20 -9.56 6.27
N THR A 95 -21.69 -9.04 7.39
CA THR A 95 -21.36 -9.83 8.58
C THR A 95 -22.50 -9.76 9.60
N ILE A 96 -23.10 -10.92 9.89
CA ILE A 96 -24.19 -11.08 10.84
C ILE A 96 -23.62 -11.63 12.14
N GLY A 97 -23.70 -10.83 13.20
CA GLY A 97 -23.31 -11.21 14.55
C GLY A 97 -24.43 -11.93 15.31
N SER A 98 -24.68 -11.50 16.55
CA SER A 98 -25.75 -12.02 17.42
C SER A 98 -27.03 -11.15 17.45
N VAL A 99 -27.20 -10.27 16.46
CA VAL A 99 -28.35 -9.37 16.30
C VAL A 99 -28.69 -9.21 14.82
N ALA A 100 -29.89 -8.70 14.52
CA ALA A 100 -30.27 -8.31 13.17
C ALA A 100 -29.36 -7.20 12.63
N GLN A 101 -29.17 -7.17 11.31
CA GLN A 101 -28.28 -6.26 10.59
C GLN A 101 -29.00 -5.59 9.42
N THR A 102 -28.54 -4.40 9.06
CA THR A 102 -29.04 -3.66 7.90
C THR A 102 -27.88 -3.31 6.98
N LEU A 103 -28.04 -3.57 5.68
CA LEU A 103 -27.08 -3.23 4.63
C LEU A 103 -27.75 -2.28 3.63
N ASP A 104 -27.24 -1.06 3.51
CA ASP A 104 -27.70 -0.09 2.53
C ASP A 104 -26.86 -0.19 1.24
N VAL A 105 -27.52 -0.24 0.09
CA VAL A 105 -26.91 -0.38 -1.24
C VAL A 105 -27.43 0.73 -2.16
N SER A 106 -26.51 1.50 -2.76
CA SER A 106 -26.82 2.48 -3.80
C SER A 106 -26.39 1.92 -5.16
N MET A 107 -27.29 1.97 -6.15
CA MET A 107 -27.03 1.51 -7.51
C MET A 107 -26.95 2.69 -8.49
N ALA A 108 -25.87 2.75 -9.28
CA ALA A 108 -25.74 3.71 -10.37
C ALA A 108 -26.62 3.30 -11.57
N SER A 109 -27.28 4.27 -12.24
CA SER A 109 -28.07 3.98 -13.44
C SER A 109 -27.19 3.94 -14.69
N THR A 110 -27.48 3.01 -15.61
CA THR A 110 -26.70 2.80 -16.85
C THR A 110 -27.22 3.60 -18.05
N GLN A 111 -28.13 4.56 -17.87
CA GLN A 111 -28.60 5.42 -18.96
C GLN A 111 -27.80 6.73 -19.07
N THR A 112 -27.23 6.94 -20.25
CA THR A 112 -26.68 8.22 -20.68
C THR A 112 -27.77 9.27 -20.80
N VAL A 113 -27.54 10.45 -20.21
CA VAL A 113 -28.39 11.63 -20.42
C VAL A 113 -28.33 12.00 -21.91
N THR A 114 -29.49 12.00 -22.57
CA THR A 114 -29.64 12.50 -23.94
C THR A 114 -30.16 13.91 -23.90
N GLU A 115 -29.38 14.87 -24.42
CA GLU A 115 -29.83 16.25 -24.50
C GLU A 115 -30.97 16.43 -25.52
N PRO A 116 -31.98 17.26 -25.22
CA PRO A 116 -33.06 17.57 -26.15
C PRO A 116 -32.58 18.57 -27.21
N GLY A 117 -32.31 18.09 -28.42
CA GLY A 117 -31.88 18.96 -29.53
C GLY A 117 -32.94 20.00 -29.92
N ASN A 118 -32.48 21.19 -30.34
CA ASN A 118 -33.32 22.17 -31.02
C ASN A 118 -32.84 22.42 -32.46
N SER A 119 -33.79 22.40 -33.39
CA SER A 119 -33.58 22.57 -34.83
C SER A 119 -33.39 24.05 -35.23
N GLY A 120 -32.51 24.36 -36.20
CA GLY A 120 -32.30 25.79 -36.55
C GLY A 120 -31.62 26.21 -37.87
N ASN A 121 -31.46 25.32 -38.86
CA ASN A 121 -31.38 25.63 -40.30
C ASN A 121 -30.71 26.96 -40.81
N SER A 122 -29.57 26.80 -41.50
CA SER A 122 -29.25 27.43 -42.81
C SER A 122 -28.73 28.89 -42.92
N THR A 123 -27.86 29.07 -43.92
CA THR A 123 -27.31 30.29 -44.58
C THR A 123 -26.05 30.93 -43.97
N ASP A 124 -25.04 31.35 -44.76
CA ASP A 124 -24.67 30.99 -46.15
C ASP A 124 -23.22 31.43 -46.46
N ASN A 125 -22.58 30.75 -47.41
CA ASN A 125 -21.54 31.24 -48.35
C ASN A 125 -20.28 32.04 -47.90
N THR A 126 -19.12 31.49 -48.31
CA THR A 126 -18.01 32.15 -49.07
C THR A 126 -17.16 33.24 -48.39
N GLU A 127 -15.91 33.53 -48.78
CA GLU A 127 -14.85 32.87 -49.56
C GLU A 127 -13.54 33.64 -49.31
N ALA A 128 -12.39 33.03 -49.66
CA ALA A 128 -11.09 33.67 -49.85
C ALA A 128 -10.44 34.35 -48.61
N GLY A 129 -9.12 34.31 -48.41
CA GLY A 129 -8.04 33.94 -49.32
C GLY A 129 -7.10 35.14 -49.48
N GLY A 130 -5.86 35.00 -49.01
CA GLY A 130 -4.89 36.11 -49.00
C GLY A 130 -3.56 35.69 -48.39
N THR A 131 -2.66 35.21 -49.24
CA THR A 131 -1.26 34.87 -48.90
C THR A 131 -0.33 36.08 -49.02
N GLU A 132 0.91 35.88 -48.56
CA GLU A 132 2.13 36.66 -48.84
C GLU A 132 2.40 37.88 -47.93
N THR A 133 3.41 37.80 -47.06
CA THR A 133 4.88 38.00 -47.21
C THR A 133 5.34 39.46 -47.10
N GLY A 134 6.50 39.68 -46.46
CA GLY A 134 7.14 41.00 -46.39
C GLY A 134 8.08 41.17 -45.19
N ALA A 135 9.33 40.73 -45.31
CA ALA A 135 10.37 41.02 -44.34
C ALA A 135 10.90 42.48 -44.47
N GLY A 136 11.43 43.04 -43.38
CA GLY A 136 12.08 44.35 -43.38
C GLY A 136 13.01 44.55 -42.19
N GLU A 137 14.32 44.43 -42.42
CA GLU A 137 15.36 44.71 -41.42
C GLU A 137 15.57 46.23 -41.23
N GLY A 138 15.99 46.65 -40.03
CA GLY A 138 16.33 48.05 -39.73
C GLY A 138 17.15 48.19 -38.44
N ASN A 139 18.47 48.22 -38.56
CA ASN A 139 19.45 48.23 -37.45
C ASN A 139 19.68 49.65 -36.87
N GLY A 140 20.00 49.78 -35.56
CA GLY A 140 20.05 51.10 -34.89
C GLY A 140 20.62 51.21 -33.46
N SER A 141 21.65 50.43 -33.12
CA SER A 141 22.63 50.61 -31.99
C SER A 141 22.43 51.67 -30.87
N GLY A 142 22.60 51.23 -29.61
CA GLY A 142 23.58 51.86 -28.69
C GLY A 142 23.14 52.22 -27.27
N GLY A 143 23.73 51.56 -26.26
CA GLY A 143 23.73 51.99 -24.85
C GLY A 143 23.64 50.84 -23.84
N SER A 144 24.74 50.51 -23.16
CA SER A 144 24.75 49.51 -22.07
C SER A 144 25.10 50.14 -20.73
N GLU A 145 24.30 49.83 -19.71
CA GLU A 145 24.61 49.75 -18.26
C GLU A 145 23.25 49.46 -17.59
N GLY A 146 23.07 48.55 -16.63
CA GLY A 146 24.03 47.69 -15.94
C GLY A 146 23.62 47.53 -14.48
N SER A 147 23.37 46.30 -14.02
CA SER A 147 22.95 45.90 -12.66
C SER A 147 21.50 46.23 -12.24
N GLY A 148 20.89 45.30 -11.50
CA GLY A 148 19.50 45.43 -11.01
C GLY A 148 18.68 44.14 -11.06
N ASN A 149 19.24 42.99 -10.66
CA ASN A 149 18.43 41.80 -10.37
C ASN A 149 17.80 42.01 -8.98
N GLU A 150 16.76 42.83 -8.90
CA GLU A 150 15.99 43.00 -7.68
C GLU A 150 15.16 41.74 -7.43
N SER A 151 15.19 41.27 -6.19
CA SER A 151 14.36 40.16 -5.72
C SER A 151 12.89 40.42 -6.02
N GLN A 152 12.17 39.43 -6.54
CA GLN A 152 10.70 39.46 -6.54
C GLN A 152 10.20 39.50 -5.09
N GLY A 153 9.91 40.70 -4.60
CA GLY A 153 9.11 40.90 -3.39
C GLY A 153 7.63 40.77 -3.74
N ASN A 154 6.82 40.35 -2.76
CA ASN A 154 5.38 40.17 -2.91
C ASN A 154 4.74 41.40 -3.57
N ALA A 155 4.01 41.20 -4.67
CA ALA A 155 3.27 42.26 -5.31
C ALA A 155 2.01 42.57 -4.50
N ILE A 156 1.73 43.83 -4.16
CA ILE A 156 0.53 44.21 -3.39
C ILE A 156 -0.36 45.13 -4.24
N GLY A 157 -1.60 44.70 -4.43
CA GLY A 157 -2.63 45.39 -5.20
C GLY A 157 -3.71 45.96 -4.28
N TYR A 158 -3.61 47.23 -3.90
CA TYR A 158 -4.55 47.85 -2.98
C TYR A 158 -5.91 48.09 -3.63
N VAL A 159 -6.99 47.52 -3.08
CA VAL A 159 -8.38 47.73 -3.54
C VAL A 159 -8.99 48.90 -2.78
N PHE A 160 -8.87 48.87 -1.45
CA PHE A 160 -9.26 49.92 -0.53
C PHE A 160 -8.42 49.82 0.75
N HIS A 161 -7.36 50.62 0.85
CA HIS A 161 -6.43 50.58 1.98
C HIS A 161 -6.46 51.87 2.80
N SER A 162 -6.14 51.79 4.09
CA SER A 162 -6.04 52.92 5.02
C SER A 162 -4.84 53.82 4.72
N GLU A 163 -3.65 53.22 4.62
CA GLU A 163 -2.39 53.94 4.36
C GLU A 163 -2.07 54.18 2.87
N PHE A 164 -2.24 53.20 1.98
CA PHE A 164 -1.81 53.28 0.57
C PHE A 164 -2.93 53.72 -0.40
N ASP A 165 -2.57 54.34 -1.52
CA ASP A 165 -3.52 54.62 -2.61
C ASP A 165 -3.91 53.31 -3.32
N ALA A 166 -5.10 53.28 -3.95
CA ALA A 166 -5.58 52.09 -4.63
C ALA A 166 -4.73 51.78 -5.88
N SER A 167 -4.29 50.53 -6.02
CA SER A 167 -3.59 50.03 -7.21
C SER A 167 -4.56 49.80 -8.38
N PHE A 168 -5.85 49.64 -8.09
CA PHE A 168 -6.92 49.44 -9.07
C PHE A 168 -7.89 50.62 -9.05
N GLU A 169 -8.26 51.14 -10.22
CA GLU A 169 -9.32 52.13 -10.34
C GLU A 169 -10.68 51.45 -10.56
N PHE A 170 -11.40 51.24 -9.45
CA PHE A 170 -12.80 50.82 -9.46
C PHE A 170 -13.74 52.04 -9.46
N GLU A 171 -14.69 52.12 -10.39
CA GLU A 171 -15.71 53.16 -10.46
C GLU A 171 -16.63 53.13 -9.22
N HIS A 172 -16.96 51.91 -8.78
CA HIS A 172 -17.70 51.67 -7.55
C HIS A 172 -16.74 51.37 -6.42
N LYS A 173 -16.66 52.25 -5.41
CA LYS A 173 -15.78 52.10 -4.24
C LYS A 173 -16.63 51.93 -2.97
N ALA A 174 -16.60 50.73 -2.37
CA ALA A 174 -17.46 50.32 -1.28
C ALA A 174 -18.96 50.59 -1.56
N SER A 175 -19.46 49.97 -2.63
CA SER A 175 -20.86 49.99 -3.04
C SER A 175 -21.68 48.99 -2.23
N PRO A 176 -22.94 49.29 -1.85
CA PRO A 176 -23.87 48.29 -1.32
C PRO A 176 -24.40 47.35 -2.41
N TRP A 177 -23.97 47.56 -3.67
CA TRP A 177 -24.44 46.84 -4.86
C TRP A 177 -25.96 46.97 -4.97
N GLU A 178 -26.71 45.86 -5.01
CA GLU A 178 -28.19 45.87 -4.98
C GLU A 178 -28.78 45.35 -3.66
N SER A 179 -27.96 45.15 -2.62
CA SER A 179 -28.39 44.56 -1.33
C SER A 179 -29.29 45.47 -0.47
N HIS A 180 -29.27 46.78 -0.74
CA HIS A 180 -29.78 47.85 0.14
C HIS A 180 -29.11 47.94 1.52
N ALA A 181 -27.88 47.44 1.67
CA ALA A 181 -27.03 47.77 2.80
C ALA A 181 -26.77 49.30 2.88
N THR A 182 -26.57 49.83 4.08
CA THR A 182 -26.23 51.24 4.30
C THR A 182 -24.73 51.36 4.58
N ILE A 183 -24.04 52.27 3.87
CA ILE A 183 -22.59 52.44 3.97
C ILE A 183 -22.23 53.86 4.45
N GLU A 184 -21.39 53.91 5.48
CA GLU A 184 -20.78 55.12 6.05
C GLU A 184 -19.26 55.03 5.84
N LEU A 185 -18.70 55.94 5.03
CA LEU A 185 -17.26 56.01 4.79
C LEU A 185 -16.58 56.81 5.92
N ASN A 186 -15.47 56.28 6.45
CA ASN A 186 -14.64 56.86 7.50
C ASN A 186 -15.44 57.21 8.79
N PRO A 187 -16.05 56.22 9.47
CA PRO A 187 -16.79 56.44 10.71
C PRO A 187 -15.90 57.07 11.80
N PRO A 188 -16.44 57.99 12.64
CA PRO A 188 -15.66 58.94 13.42
C PRO A 188 -14.80 58.40 14.57
N ASP A 189 -14.80 57.09 14.84
CA ASP A 189 -14.05 56.44 15.92
C ASP A 189 -13.20 55.23 15.43
N SER A 190 -12.99 55.08 14.12
CA SER A 190 -12.20 53.97 13.56
C SER A 190 -10.69 54.16 13.79
N VAL A 191 -9.96 53.05 14.03
CA VAL A 191 -8.50 53.08 14.21
C VAL A 191 -7.73 53.17 12.89
N TYR A 192 -8.39 52.87 11.77
CA TYR A 192 -7.85 52.98 10.42
C TYR A 192 -8.25 54.31 9.78
N SER A 193 -7.29 54.98 9.13
CA SER A 193 -7.46 56.30 8.50
C SER A 193 -8.44 56.31 7.31
N ARG A 194 -8.64 55.15 6.67
CA ARG A 194 -9.78 54.87 5.79
C ARG A 194 -10.39 53.53 6.17
N SER A 195 -11.69 53.54 6.42
CA SER A 195 -12.50 52.36 6.71
C SER A 195 -13.94 52.60 6.27
N VAL A 196 -14.74 51.54 6.14
CA VAL A 196 -16.16 51.63 5.79
C VAL A 196 -16.99 50.88 6.80
N LYS A 197 -18.06 51.52 7.29
CA LYS A 197 -19.04 50.88 8.14
C LYS A 197 -20.26 50.51 7.31
N VAL A 198 -20.58 49.22 7.31
CA VAL A 198 -21.66 48.64 6.52
C VAL A 198 -22.71 48.11 7.48
N THR A 199 -23.98 48.48 7.27
CA THR A 199 -25.12 47.98 8.04
C THR A 199 -26.02 47.15 7.14
N SER A 200 -26.47 46.00 7.63
CA SER A 200 -27.12 44.96 6.82
C SER A 200 -28.32 45.46 6.02
N GLY A 201 -28.37 45.03 4.76
CA GLY A 201 -29.48 45.27 3.84
C GLY A 201 -30.61 44.25 4.01
N TYR A 202 -31.53 44.24 3.03
CA TYR A 202 -32.71 43.36 3.06
C TYR A 202 -33.00 42.64 1.74
N ASN A 203 -32.44 43.06 0.59
CA ASN A 203 -32.76 42.46 -0.70
C ASN A 203 -32.22 41.04 -0.86
N TRP A 204 -31.06 40.74 -0.25
CA TRP A 204 -30.37 39.44 -0.38
C TRP A 204 -30.45 38.61 0.92
N GLY A 205 -31.36 38.98 1.83
CA GLY A 205 -31.33 38.57 3.23
C GLY A 205 -30.61 39.60 4.11
N PRO A 206 -30.46 39.32 5.42
CA PRO A 206 -29.73 40.20 6.34
C PRO A 206 -28.23 40.05 6.07
N PHE A 207 -27.71 40.82 5.11
CA PHE A 207 -26.29 40.83 4.75
C PHE A 207 -25.75 42.26 4.77
N ALA A 208 -24.63 42.47 5.45
CA ALA A 208 -23.82 43.65 5.29
C ALA A 208 -22.90 43.43 4.07
N VAL A 209 -23.19 44.15 2.98
CA VAL A 209 -22.49 44.01 1.69
C VAL A 209 -21.68 45.25 1.37
N ALA A 210 -20.41 45.07 1.06
CA ALA A 210 -19.57 46.08 0.41
C ALA A 210 -18.86 45.46 -0.79
N ALA A 211 -18.94 46.13 -1.94
CA ALA A 211 -18.30 45.70 -3.17
C ALA A 211 -17.48 46.82 -3.82
N TRP A 212 -16.44 46.43 -4.55
CA TRP A 212 -15.61 47.28 -5.39
C TRP A 212 -15.65 46.72 -6.80
N GLY A 213 -15.89 47.56 -7.81
CA GLY A 213 -16.01 47.05 -9.18
C GLY A 213 -16.23 48.08 -10.28
N ASN A 214 -16.26 47.55 -11.49
CA ASN A 214 -16.34 48.22 -12.78
C ASN A 214 -17.39 47.57 -13.69
N GLU A 215 -17.89 48.33 -14.66
CA GLU A 215 -18.58 47.79 -15.84
C GLU A 215 -17.59 46.99 -16.71
N ASP A 216 -18.05 45.97 -17.45
CA ASP A 216 -17.22 45.03 -18.23
C ASP A 216 -16.14 45.68 -19.12
N VAL A 217 -16.42 46.87 -19.65
CA VAL A 217 -15.52 47.63 -20.53
C VAL A 217 -14.28 48.19 -19.83
N ASN A 218 -14.30 48.22 -18.49
CA ASN A 218 -13.26 48.77 -17.62
C ASN A 218 -12.70 47.70 -16.65
N SER A 219 -12.72 46.43 -17.04
CA SER A 219 -12.09 45.35 -16.26
C SER A 219 -10.58 45.58 -16.06
N VAL A 220 -10.02 44.97 -15.01
CA VAL A 220 -8.61 45.13 -14.63
C VAL A 220 -7.87 43.79 -14.57
N ASP A 221 -6.61 43.78 -14.99
CA ASP A 221 -5.75 42.61 -14.85
C ASP A 221 -5.24 42.48 -13.41
N ALA A 222 -5.73 41.45 -12.73
CA ALA A 222 -5.33 41.00 -11.41
C ALA A 222 -4.79 39.56 -11.43
N SER A 223 -4.37 39.03 -12.59
CA SER A 223 -3.86 37.66 -12.75
C SER A 223 -2.60 37.35 -11.91
N ASN A 224 -1.84 38.38 -11.56
CA ASN A 224 -0.60 38.29 -10.79
C ASN A 224 -0.80 38.21 -9.25
N PHE A 225 -2.05 38.13 -8.77
CA PHE A 225 -2.37 38.02 -7.34
C PHE A 225 -3.05 36.68 -7.04
N ASN A 226 -2.84 36.14 -5.84
CA ASN A 226 -3.36 34.83 -5.42
C ASN A 226 -4.00 34.83 -4.03
N LEU A 227 -3.94 35.94 -3.29
CA LEU A 227 -4.62 36.14 -2.02
C LEU A 227 -5.43 37.44 -2.03
N LEU A 228 -6.61 37.42 -1.42
CA LEU A 228 -7.38 38.59 -1.04
C LEU A 228 -7.33 38.72 0.49
N LYS A 229 -6.95 39.89 0.96
CA LYS A 229 -6.90 40.24 2.37
C LYS A 229 -7.86 41.38 2.67
N PHE A 230 -8.50 41.31 3.83
CA PHE A 230 -9.32 42.40 4.36
C PHE A 230 -9.37 42.36 5.89
N LYS A 231 -9.38 43.54 6.50
CA LYS A 231 -9.58 43.69 7.94
C LYS A 231 -11.04 43.99 8.22
N TYR A 232 -11.57 43.41 9.30
CA TYR A 232 -12.94 43.67 9.73
C TYR A 232 -13.08 43.75 11.25
N LYS A 233 -14.13 44.42 11.71
CA LYS A 233 -14.59 44.42 13.10
C LYS A 233 -16.09 44.15 13.14
N SER A 234 -16.47 42.98 13.65
CA SER A 234 -17.86 42.50 13.76
C SER A 234 -18.11 41.88 15.14
N ASN A 235 -19.36 41.97 15.60
CA ASN A 235 -19.85 41.30 16.81
C ASN A 235 -21.09 40.42 16.55
N PHE A 236 -21.46 40.23 15.27
CA PHE A 236 -22.67 39.49 14.88
C PHE A 236 -22.43 38.45 13.79
N ALA A 237 -21.51 38.71 12.85
CA ALA A 237 -21.23 37.82 11.74
C ALA A 237 -20.32 36.67 12.17
N THR A 238 -20.60 35.46 11.70
CA THR A 238 -19.76 34.26 11.88
C THR A 238 -19.12 33.78 10.58
N GLN A 239 -19.57 34.31 9.44
CA GLN A 239 -19.10 33.93 8.10
C GLN A 239 -19.15 35.13 7.15
N VAL A 240 -18.37 35.05 6.09
CA VAL A 240 -18.32 36.00 4.97
C VAL A 240 -18.38 35.23 3.66
N GLU A 241 -19.30 35.63 2.79
CA GLU A 241 -19.35 35.19 1.40
C GLU A 241 -18.53 36.19 0.57
N VAL A 242 -17.56 35.68 -0.19
CA VAL A 242 -16.69 36.45 -1.07
C VAL A 242 -17.08 36.11 -2.51
N SER A 243 -17.42 37.14 -3.29
CA SER A 243 -17.77 37.04 -4.71
C SER A 243 -16.70 37.77 -5.53
N ILE A 244 -16.10 37.07 -6.49
CA ILE A 244 -15.14 37.62 -7.46
C ILE A 244 -15.67 37.35 -8.86
N GLN A 245 -15.81 38.40 -9.67
CA GLN A 245 -16.37 38.32 -11.03
C GLN A 245 -15.38 38.87 -12.07
N GLY A 246 -15.41 38.29 -13.27
CA GLY A 246 -14.71 38.79 -14.46
C GLY A 246 -15.64 38.76 -15.68
N VAL A 247 -15.16 39.23 -16.82
CA VAL A 247 -15.98 39.33 -18.05
C VAL A 247 -16.22 37.97 -18.69
N ASN A 248 -15.18 37.13 -18.75
CA ASN A 248 -15.20 35.81 -19.39
C ASN A 248 -15.02 34.65 -18.39
N HIS A 249 -14.60 34.96 -17.16
CA HIS A 249 -14.45 34.00 -16.07
C HIS A 249 -15.78 33.77 -15.33
N THR A 250 -16.05 32.52 -14.95
CA THR A 250 -17.16 32.16 -14.06
C THR A 250 -17.01 32.87 -12.71
N GLU A 251 -18.10 33.39 -12.14
CA GLU A 251 -18.10 33.97 -10.79
C GLU A 251 -17.54 32.97 -9.76
N SER A 252 -16.46 33.35 -9.08
CA SER A 252 -15.96 32.61 -7.92
C SER A 252 -16.70 33.10 -6.69
N LYS A 253 -17.43 32.20 -6.03
CA LYS A 253 -18.33 32.54 -4.93
C LYS A 253 -18.19 31.55 -3.78
N VAL A 254 -17.45 31.95 -2.74
CA VAL A 254 -17.01 31.05 -1.66
C VAL A 254 -17.37 31.64 -0.30
N VAL A 255 -17.84 30.79 0.62
CA VAL A 255 -18.19 31.17 2.00
C VAL A 255 -17.09 30.75 2.95
N TYR A 256 -16.54 31.70 3.70
CA TYR A 256 -15.47 31.48 4.67
C TYR A 256 -15.98 31.69 6.10
N SER A 257 -15.53 30.84 7.02
CA SER A 257 -15.75 31.02 8.46
C SER A 257 -14.87 32.15 8.99
N LEU A 258 -15.44 33.09 9.73
CA LEU A 258 -14.67 34.17 10.37
C LEU A 258 -13.82 33.68 11.55
N GLY A 259 -13.99 32.42 11.98
CA GLY A 259 -13.19 31.79 13.03
C GLY A 259 -11.73 31.50 12.63
N THR A 260 -11.38 31.62 11.34
CA THR A 260 -10.00 31.44 10.85
C THR A 260 -9.22 32.75 10.74
N ALA A 261 -9.86 33.90 11.02
CA ALA A 261 -9.23 35.21 10.93
C ALA A 261 -8.21 35.45 12.07
N VAL A 262 -7.13 36.17 11.77
CA VAL A 262 -6.11 36.54 12.76
C VAL A 262 -6.63 37.71 13.59
N ALA A 263 -6.73 37.52 14.90
CA ALA A 263 -7.15 38.59 15.81
C ALA A 263 -6.09 39.70 15.91
N LEU A 264 -6.53 40.96 15.80
CA LEU A 264 -5.75 42.18 15.94
C LEU A 264 -6.19 42.97 17.18
N ASP A 265 -5.47 44.05 17.48
CA ASP A 265 -5.84 44.97 18.56
C ASP A 265 -7.21 45.65 18.32
N ASN A 266 -7.88 46.03 19.41
CA ASN A 266 -9.17 46.76 19.40
C ASN A 266 -10.31 46.02 18.69
N ASP A 267 -10.40 44.70 18.86
CA ASP A 267 -11.42 43.79 18.30
C ASP A 267 -11.46 43.72 16.76
N TRP A 268 -10.43 44.22 16.08
CA TRP A 268 -10.24 44.00 14.64
C TRP A 268 -9.69 42.61 14.39
N HIS A 269 -9.93 42.10 13.19
CA HIS A 269 -9.46 40.81 12.72
C HIS A 269 -8.99 40.97 11.27
N GLU A 270 -7.93 40.30 10.88
CA GLU A 270 -7.49 40.22 9.47
C GLU A 270 -7.90 38.86 8.90
N MET A 271 -8.60 38.89 7.77
CA MET A 271 -8.94 37.72 6.99
C MET A 271 -8.01 37.63 5.79
N GLU A 272 -7.52 36.42 5.53
CA GLU A 272 -6.80 36.03 4.31
C GLU A 272 -7.62 34.93 3.63
N VAL A 273 -7.93 35.10 2.34
CA VAL A 273 -8.63 34.10 1.53
C VAL A 273 -7.96 33.94 0.16
N PRO A 274 -8.03 32.76 -0.49
CA PRO A 274 -7.56 32.58 -1.86
C PRO A 274 -8.24 33.56 -2.84
N PHE A 275 -7.46 34.14 -3.74
CA PHE A 275 -7.95 34.93 -4.87
C PHE A 275 -7.62 34.19 -6.17
N PRO A 276 -8.58 33.91 -7.08
CA PRO A 276 -8.34 33.01 -8.21
C PRO A 276 -7.40 33.53 -9.31
N GLY A 277 -7.06 34.82 -9.30
CA GLY A 277 -6.24 35.45 -10.36
C GLY A 277 -7.05 35.68 -11.63
N PHE A 278 -7.73 36.84 -11.73
CA PHE A 278 -8.53 37.22 -12.90
C PHE A 278 -7.75 38.20 -13.78
N ASP A 279 -7.53 37.89 -15.06
CA ASP A 279 -6.96 38.85 -16.04
C ASP A 279 -8.00 39.89 -16.53
N ASP A 280 -9.29 39.67 -16.25
CA ASP A 280 -10.42 40.50 -16.63
C ASP A 280 -11.38 40.83 -15.47
N LEU A 281 -10.84 41.05 -14.26
CA LEU A 281 -11.58 41.34 -13.02
C LEU A 281 -12.56 42.52 -13.17
N THR A 282 -13.83 42.30 -12.85
CA THR A 282 -14.87 43.33 -12.82
C THR A 282 -15.35 43.67 -11.40
N TRP A 283 -15.54 42.68 -10.51
CA TRP A 283 -16.05 42.92 -9.15
C TRP A 283 -15.35 42.09 -8.07
N ILE A 284 -15.16 42.70 -6.90
CA ILE A 284 -14.84 42.07 -5.61
C ILE A 284 -15.95 42.45 -4.62
N GLY A 285 -16.73 41.48 -4.14
CA GLY A 285 -17.80 41.64 -3.16
C GLY A 285 -17.51 40.90 -1.85
N LEU A 286 -17.70 41.60 -0.72
CA LEU A 286 -17.66 41.03 0.64
C LEU A 286 -19.06 41.09 1.25
N MET A 287 -19.61 39.94 1.63
CA MET A 287 -21.00 39.77 2.04
C MET A 287 -21.08 39.05 3.39
N PHE A 288 -21.27 39.81 4.47
CA PHE A 288 -21.28 39.28 5.84
C PHE A 288 -22.71 38.94 6.30
N ALA A 289 -22.93 37.68 6.69
CA ALA A 289 -24.25 37.18 7.07
C ALA A 289 -24.66 37.60 8.50
N GLY A 290 -25.89 38.12 8.65
CA GLY A 290 -26.53 38.47 9.91
C GLY A 290 -27.05 39.91 9.95
N ASP A 291 -27.88 40.21 10.95
CA ASP A 291 -28.48 41.55 11.14
C ASP A 291 -27.61 42.38 12.11
N GLY A 292 -26.90 43.38 11.59
CA GLY A 292 -25.96 44.19 12.36
C GLY A 292 -25.18 45.21 11.54
N SER A 293 -24.12 45.77 12.15
CA SER A 293 -23.16 46.65 11.49
C SER A 293 -21.74 46.10 11.63
N ILE A 294 -20.96 46.13 10.55
CA ILE A 294 -19.56 45.72 10.48
C ILE A 294 -18.70 46.89 10.01
N GLU A 295 -17.50 47.04 10.54
CA GLU A 295 -16.47 47.91 9.95
C GLU A 295 -15.49 47.07 9.13
N ILE A 296 -15.07 47.58 7.97
CA ILE A 296 -14.12 46.95 7.04
C ILE A 296 -13.01 47.96 6.71
N ALA A 297 -11.76 47.52 6.69
CA ALA A 297 -10.58 48.30 6.34
C ALA A 297 -9.59 47.42 5.56
N ASP A 298 -8.58 48.04 4.95
CA ASP A 298 -7.45 47.35 4.30
C ASP A 298 -7.85 46.15 3.44
N VAL A 299 -8.70 46.38 2.43
CA VAL A 299 -8.97 45.42 1.36
C VAL A 299 -7.86 45.51 0.32
N TYR A 300 -7.10 44.44 0.12
CA TYR A 300 -6.02 44.40 -0.86
C TYR A 300 -5.78 42.97 -1.36
N LEU A 301 -5.22 42.89 -2.56
CA LEU A 301 -4.71 41.65 -3.13
C LEU A 301 -3.22 41.53 -2.82
N GLU A 302 -2.77 40.32 -2.51
CA GLU A 302 -1.35 39.99 -2.38
C GLU A 302 -1.00 38.91 -3.40
N GLY A 303 0.07 39.16 -4.15
CA GLY A 303 0.78 38.19 -4.96
C GLY A 303 1.89 37.65 -4.08
N ALA A 304 1.55 36.69 -3.24
CA ALA A 304 2.55 35.78 -2.72
C ALA A 304 3.15 35.03 -3.92
N PRO A 305 4.42 34.62 -3.88
CA PRO A 305 4.88 33.58 -4.81
C PRO A 305 3.85 32.45 -4.75
N ARG A 306 3.33 31.99 -5.90
CA ARG A 306 2.64 30.68 -5.90
C ARG A 306 3.64 29.73 -5.25
N GLU A 307 3.29 29.13 -4.11
CA GLU A 307 4.02 27.94 -3.68
C GLU A 307 4.03 27.01 -4.88
N VAL A 308 5.21 26.45 -5.17
CA VAL A 308 5.42 25.68 -6.39
C VAL A 308 4.64 24.38 -6.21
N LEU A 309 3.35 24.43 -6.58
CA LEU A 309 2.39 23.34 -6.38
C LEU A 309 2.84 22.06 -7.08
N VAL A 310 3.69 22.20 -8.11
CA VAL A 310 4.25 21.10 -8.88
C VAL A 310 5.78 21.17 -8.99
N THR A 311 6.48 20.12 -8.57
CA THR A 311 7.93 19.96 -8.77
C THR A 311 8.20 19.26 -10.09
N GLN A 312 9.05 19.85 -10.95
CA GLN A 312 9.30 19.36 -12.31
C GLN A 312 10.33 18.21 -12.35
N TYR A 313 10.04 17.19 -13.15
CA TYR A 313 10.83 15.98 -13.37
C TYR A 313 10.90 15.67 -14.87
N GLY A 314 11.90 16.24 -15.54
CA GLY A 314 12.07 16.13 -17.00
C GLY A 314 10.94 16.83 -17.76
N ALA A 315 10.08 16.07 -18.44
CA ALA A 315 8.86 16.55 -19.08
C ALA A 315 7.58 16.33 -18.26
N GLY A 316 7.69 15.65 -17.12
CA GLY A 316 6.61 15.46 -16.15
C GLY A 316 6.78 16.32 -14.90
N ASN A 317 5.85 16.19 -13.96
CA ASN A 317 5.91 16.81 -12.64
C ASN A 317 5.03 16.07 -11.62
N ILE A 318 5.23 16.38 -10.33
CA ILE A 318 4.43 15.88 -9.21
C ILE A 318 3.93 17.03 -8.36
N ALA A 319 2.75 16.89 -7.75
CA ALA A 319 2.23 17.88 -6.83
C ALA A 319 2.89 17.80 -5.43
N ASN A 320 2.92 18.92 -4.70
CA ASN A 320 3.27 18.96 -3.27
C ASN A 320 2.04 18.90 -2.35
N THR A 321 0.84 18.98 -2.91
CA THR A 321 -0.43 18.97 -2.18
C THR A 321 -1.53 18.32 -3.02
N PHE A 322 -2.60 17.87 -2.38
CA PHE A 322 -3.77 17.32 -3.07
C PHE A 322 -4.69 18.44 -3.53
N ASN A 323 -5.29 18.29 -4.71
CA ASN A 323 -6.45 19.09 -5.09
C ASN A 323 -7.69 18.65 -4.28
N PRO A 324 -8.28 19.50 -3.42
CA PRO A 324 -9.44 19.12 -2.61
C PRO A 324 -10.70 18.77 -3.42
N ASN A 325 -10.79 19.24 -4.67
CA ASN A 325 -11.87 18.87 -5.58
C ASN A 325 -11.77 17.40 -6.07
N GLY A 326 -10.62 16.73 -5.86
CA GLY A 326 -10.43 15.31 -6.09
C GLY A 326 -10.81 14.41 -4.91
N TYR A 327 -11.17 14.99 -3.74
CA TYR A 327 -11.54 14.21 -2.56
C TYR A 327 -12.84 13.44 -2.79
N ILE A 328 -12.81 12.15 -2.51
CA ILE A 328 -13.97 11.26 -2.59
C ILE A 328 -14.40 10.94 -1.17
N CYS A 329 -15.70 11.08 -0.85
CA CYS A 329 -16.24 10.61 0.42
C CYS A 329 -17.48 9.74 0.22
N ILE A 330 -17.39 8.48 0.63
CA ILE A 330 -18.43 7.45 0.49
C ILE A 330 -18.65 6.81 1.85
N ASN A 331 -19.90 6.73 2.31
CA ASN A 331 -20.26 6.14 3.60
C ASN A 331 -19.43 6.69 4.79
N ASN A 332 -19.24 8.02 4.82
CA ASN A 332 -18.40 8.72 5.80
C ASN A 332 -16.93 8.26 5.84
N LYS A 333 -16.43 7.67 4.74
CA LYS A 333 -15.01 7.38 4.53
C LYS A 333 -14.44 8.23 3.40
N VAL A 334 -13.38 8.97 3.71
CA VAL A 334 -12.66 9.83 2.77
C VAL A 334 -11.55 9.04 2.06
N LYS A 335 -11.29 9.43 0.81
CA LYS A 335 -10.24 8.94 -0.09
C LYS A 335 -9.66 10.10 -0.91
N ASN A 336 -8.51 9.87 -1.54
CA ASN A 336 -7.77 10.84 -2.37
C ASN A 336 -7.30 12.08 -1.57
N ALA A 337 -7.13 11.96 -0.26
CA ALA A 337 -6.79 13.06 0.63
C ALA A 337 -5.47 12.85 1.40
N GLY A 338 -4.62 11.94 0.90
CA GLY A 338 -3.35 11.56 1.53
C GLY A 338 -3.54 10.68 2.77
N VAL A 339 -2.53 10.68 3.64
CA VAL A 339 -2.51 9.81 4.83
C VAL A 339 -3.36 10.44 5.96
N VAL A 340 -4.67 10.24 5.88
CA VAL A 340 -5.66 10.75 6.84
C VAL A 340 -6.36 9.62 7.61
N ASP A 341 -6.95 9.96 8.76
CA ASP A 341 -8.00 9.12 9.35
C ASP A 341 -9.17 9.08 8.35
N PRO A 342 -9.51 7.92 7.76
CA PRO A 342 -10.52 7.87 6.72
C PRO A 342 -11.91 8.22 7.26
N ASN A 343 -12.16 8.07 8.57
CA ASN A 343 -13.50 8.18 9.14
C ASN A 343 -13.85 9.63 9.48
N VAL A 344 -14.82 10.21 8.77
CA VAL A 344 -15.36 11.55 9.05
C VAL A 344 -16.74 11.50 9.66
N ALA A 345 -17.16 12.58 10.33
CA ALA A 345 -18.52 12.67 10.86
C ALA A 345 -19.57 12.76 9.75
N PHE A 346 -19.30 13.52 8.68
CA PHE A 346 -20.18 13.70 7.53
C PHE A 346 -19.37 14.04 6.27
N CYS A 347 -19.75 13.50 5.11
CA CYS A 347 -19.08 13.78 3.83
C CYS A 347 -19.27 15.20 3.26
N ASN A 348 -20.10 16.06 3.88
CA ASN A 348 -20.36 17.43 3.40
C ASN A 348 -19.46 18.49 4.04
N ASP A 349 -18.57 18.10 4.95
CA ASP A 349 -17.55 18.97 5.53
C ASP A 349 -16.23 18.18 5.65
N LEU A 350 -15.35 18.40 4.67
CA LEU A 350 -13.99 17.85 4.63
C LEU A 350 -12.94 18.94 4.96
N SER A 351 -13.35 20.07 5.55
CA SER A 351 -12.43 21.17 5.86
C SER A 351 -11.50 20.89 7.05
N SER A 352 -11.82 19.87 7.85
CA SER A 352 -11.08 19.47 9.05
C SER A 352 -10.65 18.00 9.02
N LEU A 353 -10.03 17.54 7.92
CA LEU A 353 -9.47 16.19 7.86
C LEU A 353 -8.35 16.00 8.90
N LYS A 354 -8.40 14.88 9.60
CA LYS A 354 -7.38 14.49 10.58
C LYS A 354 -6.25 13.79 9.84
N HIS A 355 -5.25 14.55 9.38
CA HIS A 355 -4.00 13.99 8.88
C HIS A 355 -3.31 13.15 9.95
N LEU A 356 -2.80 12.00 9.56
CA LEU A 356 -1.97 11.14 10.41
C LEU A 356 -0.51 11.57 10.24
N SER A 357 0.26 11.50 11.33
CA SER A 357 1.69 11.83 11.31
C SER A 357 2.51 10.62 11.77
N PRO A 358 3.73 10.43 11.25
CA PRO A 358 4.61 9.38 11.72
C PRO A 358 4.91 9.48 13.22
N GLN A 359 4.81 8.35 13.92
CA GLN A 359 5.12 8.20 15.33
C GLN A 359 6.61 7.93 15.54
N VAL A 360 7.42 8.95 15.23
CA VAL A 360 8.89 8.90 15.30
C VAL A 360 9.46 9.96 16.26
N VAL A 361 10.60 9.65 16.87
CA VAL A 361 11.36 10.62 17.69
C VAL A 361 11.82 11.83 16.85
N PRO A 362 12.09 13.00 17.45
CA PRO A 362 12.49 14.21 16.71
C PRO A 362 13.64 14.00 15.71
N ASP A 363 14.65 13.22 16.08
CA ASP A 363 15.86 12.94 15.27
C ASP A 363 15.59 12.11 13.99
N LEU A 364 14.39 11.53 13.86
CA LEU A 364 13.93 10.83 12.66
C LEU A 364 12.95 11.64 11.80
N LYS A 365 12.38 12.75 12.32
CA LYS A 365 11.37 13.54 11.58
C LYS A 365 11.89 14.19 10.30
N SER A 366 13.20 14.41 10.19
CA SER A 366 13.85 14.96 9.01
C SER A 366 14.56 13.89 8.16
N LYS A 367 14.11 12.64 8.23
CA LYS A 367 14.64 11.52 7.44
C LYS A 367 13.47 10.81 6.77
N PRO A 368 13.69 10.13 5.64
CA PRO A 368 12.65 9.32 5.04
C PRO A 368 12.09 8.27 6.01
N ILE A 369 10.76 8.26 6.12
CA ILE A 369 9.99 7.52 7.11
C ILE A 369 9.76 6.09 6.63
N PRO A 370 10.31 5.08 7.33
CA PRO A 370 10.14 3.68 6.95
C PRO A 370 8.73 3.17 7.30
N THR A 371 8.13 2.47 6.33
CA THR A 371 6.86 1.74 6.44
C THR A 371 7.04 0.33 5.87
N HIS A 372 6.00 -0.52 5.89
CA HIS A 372 6.04 -1.88 5.31
C HIS A 372 7.20 -2.75 5.83
N LYS A 373 7.30 -2.89 7.16
CA LYS A 373 8.27 -3.76 7.83
C LYS A 373 7.54 -4.67 8.81
N TRP A 374 8.26 -5.67 9.35
CA TRP A 374 7.79 -6.49 10.48
C TRP A 374 7.48 -5.68 11.76
N TRP A 375 7.85 -4.39 11.79
CA TRP A 375 7.54 -3.40 12.82
C TRP A 375 6.78 -2.16 12.31
N GLY A 376 6.19 -2.19 11.11
CA GLY A 376 5.57 -1.02 10.46
C GLY A 376 4.52 -0.29 11.30
N SER A 377 3.85 -1.01 12.21
CA SER A 377 2.90 -0.42 13.17
C SER A 377 3.54 0.58 14.13
N VAL A 378 4.85 0.54 14.39
CA VAL A 378 5.49 1.48 15.32
C VAL A 378 5.70 2.86 14.70
N SER A 379 6.12 2.94 13.43
CA SER A 379 6.22 4.25 12.74
C SER A 379 4.84 4.83 12.43
N PHE A 380 3.79 4.01 12.36
CA PHE A 380 2.45 4.46 12.01
C PHE A 380 1.54 4.75 13.22
N LEU A 381 1.53 3.88 14.24
CA LEU A 381 0.62 3.94 15.40
C LEU A 381 1.30 4.36 16.70
N GLY A 382 2.62 4.14 16.84
CA GLY A 382 3.32 4.42 18.09
C GLY A 382 2.98 3.40 19.19
N GLU A 383 2.37 3.84 20.30
CA GLU A 383 1.86 2.90 21.31
C GLU A 383 0.48 2.32 20.95
N MET A 384 0.42 0.99 20.81
CA MET A 384 -0.83 0.27 20.53
C MET A 384 -1.52 -0.05 21.86
N ARG A 385 -2.50 0.78 22.23
CA ARG A 385 -3.02 0.85 23.60
C ARG A 385 -3.67 -0.45 24.09
N ILE A 386 -3.56 -0.69 25.39
CA ILE A 386 -4.12 -1.90 26.01
C ILE A 386 -5.65 -1.86 25.99
N GLY A 387 -6.24 -2.94 25.46
CA GLY A 387 -7.69 -3.07 25.27
C GLY A 387 -8.29 -2.28 24.11
N ASP A 388 -7.47 -1.54 23.34
CA ASP A 388 -7.96 -0.84 22.15
C ASP A 388 -7.99 -1.77 20.93
N SER A 389 -9.19 -1.96 20.36
CA SER A 389 -9.42 -2.82 19.20
C SER A 389 -9.25 -2.09 17.86
N SER A 390 -9.05 -0.76 17.83
CA SER A 390 -8.70 -0.07 16.58
C SER A 390 -7.24 -0.28 16.20
N ASP A 391 -6.36 -0.50 17.19
CA ASP A 391 -4.92 -0.66 17.00
C ASP A 391 -4.42 -2.07 17.42
N PRO A 392 -4.90 -3.18 16.82
CA PRO A 392 -4.49 -4.54 17.20
C PRO A 392 -3.05 -4.93 16.79
N GLY A 393 -2.30 -4.03 16.14
CA GLY A 393 -0.92 -4.26 15.68
C GLY A 393 0.01 -4.98 16.66
N HIS A 394 0.89 -5.81 16.11
CA HIS A 394 2.00 -6.49 16.81
C HIS A 394 3.25 -6.44 15.92
N ILE A 395 4.43 -6.28 16.53
CA ILE A 395 5.71 -6.40 15.82
C ILE A 395 6.25 -7.82 15.90
N THR A 396 6.96 -8.25 14.85
CA THR A 396 7.37 -9.65 14.68
C THR A 396 8.87 -9.82 14.42
N PRO A 397 9.75 -9.50 15.41
CA PRO A 397 11.15 -9.92 15.39
C PRO A 397 11.26 -11.44 15.61
N ASP A 398 10.74 -12.22 14.65
CA ASP A 398 10.63 -13.68 14.74
C ASP A 398 11.99 -14.30 15.14
N PRO A 399 12.07 -15.13 16.20
CA PRO A 399 11.00 -15.92 16.83
C PRO A 399 10.20 -15.23 17.93
N ILE A 400 10.46 -13.94 18.20
CA ILE A 400 9.71 -13.15 19.16
C ILE A 400 8.56 -12.42 18.47
N ALA A 401 7.42 -12.34 19.15
CA ALA A 401 6.39 -11.35 18.86
C ALA A 401 6.25 -10.39 20.05
N ALA A 402 5.98 -9.12 19.75
CA ALA A 402 5.84 -8.10 20.78
C ALA A 402 4.72 -7.10 20.49
N ARG A 403 4.10 -6.57 21.54
CA ARG A 403 3.13 -5.47 21.47
C ARG A 403 3.61 -4.31 22.34
N LEU A 404 3.87 -3.17 21.71
CA LEU A 404 4.24 -1.93 22.38
C LEU A 404 2.95 -1.22 22.80
N SER A 405 2.90 -0.75 24.05
CA SER A 405 1.72 -0.18 24.69
C SER A 405 2.10 1.02 25.55
N GLU A 406 1.10 1.72 26.09
CA GLU A 406 1.30 2.85 26.99
C GLU A 406 1.94 2.46 28.33
N ARG A 407 2.11 1.16 28.60
CA ARG A 407 2.66 0.63 29.86
C ARG A 407 4.03 -0.04 29.70
N GLY A 408 4.53 -0.09 28.46
CA GLY A 408 5.76 -0.78 28.08
C GLY A 408 5.53 -1.77 26.95
N VAL A 409 6.24 -2.90 26.96
CA VAL A 409 6.12 -3.93 25.91
C VAL A 409 5.78 -5.31 26.48
N ARG A 410 4.82 -5.98 25.85
CA ARG A 410 4.57 -7.42 26.02
C ARG A 410 5.45 -8.20 25.05
N ILE A 411 6.11 -9.26 25.52
CA ILE A 411 6.99 -10.15 24.75
C ILE A 411 6.49 -11.59 24.89
N MET A 412 6.41 -12.30 23.77
CA MET A 412 6.01 -13.71 23.68
C MET A 412 6.80 -14.44 22.59
N GLY A 413 6.91 -15.77 22.70
CA GLY A 413 7.45 -16.60 21.63
C GLY A 413 6.38 -16.95 20.61
N ILE A 414 6.66 -16.69 19.34
CA ILE A 414 5.88 -17.22 18.20
C ILE A 414 5.74 -18.75 18.23
N PRO A 415 6.79 -19.56 18.50
CA PRO A 415 6.78 -21.02 18.34
C PRO A 415 5.66 -21.72 19.13
N ASN A 416 5.51 -21.35 20.41
CA ASN A 416 4.75 -22.16 21.37
C ASN A 416 3.24 -21.93 21.27
N ALA A 417 2.83 -20.83 20.63
CA ALA A 417 1.46 -20.49 20.31
C ALA A 417 1.05 -20.87 18.88
N LEU A 418 1.96 -21.44 18.06
CA LEU A 418 1.65 -21.87 16.69
C LEU A 418 0.59 -23.00 16.70
N ARG A 419 -0.50 -22.83 15.96
CA ARG A 419 -1.61 -23.78 15.83
C ARG A 419 -2.08 -23.85 14.38
N VAL A 420 -2.62 -24.99 13.98
CA VAL A 420 -3.26 -25.22 12.68
C VAL A 420 -4.77 -25.25 12.85
N ASP A 421 -5.49 -24.63 11.92
CA ASP A 421 -6.95 -24.55 11.86
C ASP A 421 -7.39 -24.64 10.38
N ASP A 422 -7.45 -25.87 9.86
CA ASP A 422 -7.66 -26.23 8.44
C ASP A 422 -6.76 -25.42 7.47
N LYS A 423 -7.27 -24.29 6.97
CA LYS A 423 -6.64 -23.41 5.97
C LYS A 423 -5.67 -22.38 6.56
N VAL A 424 -5.56 -22.28 7.88
CA VAL A 424 -4.69 -21.29 8.55
C VAL A 424 -3.70 -22.00 9.45
N PHE A 425 -2.46 -21.53 9.49
CA PHE A 425 -1.58 -21.79 10.62
C PHE A 425 -1.03 -20.49 11.18
N GLU A 426 -1.23 -20.27 12.48
CA GLU A 426 -0.90 -18.98 13.11
C GLU A 426 -0.53 -19.13 14.58
N SER A 427 0.24 -18.17 15.08
CA SER A 427 0.58 -18.06 16.49
C SER A 427 -0.59 -17.42 17.25
N LYS A 428 -1.57 -18.23 17.69
CA LYS A 428 -2.83 -17.74 18.29
C LYS A 428 -2.58 -17.10 19.66
N ILE A 429 -2.96 -15.84 19.82
CA ILE A 429 -2.96 -15.17 21.14
C ILE A 429 -4.39 -15.18 21.69
N ALA A 430 -4.58 -15.78 22.87
CA ALA A 430 -5.91 -15.87 23.50
C ALA A 430 -6.48 -14.51 23.96
N ASP A 431 -5.61 -13.58 24.36
CA ASP A 431 -5.94 -12.17 24.58
C ASP A 431 -4.82 -11.31 23.95
N PRO A 432 -5.00 -10.80 22.71
CA PRO A 432 -3.97 -10.03 22.02
C PRO A 432 -3.83 -8.59 22.53
N LEU A 433 -4.82 -8.05 23.24
CA LEU A 433 -4.85 -6.62 23.62
C LEU A 433 -4.46 -6.38 25.09
N ALA A 434 -4.39 -7.44 25.92
CA ALA A 434 -3.94 -7.36 27.31
C ALA A 434 -2.46 -6.94 27.46
N GLU A 435 -2.17 -6.26 28.57
CA GLU A 435 -0.80 -5.93 29.00
C GLU A 435 0.09 -7.17 29.11
N VAL A 436 -0.44 -8.27 29.68
CA VAL A 436 0.26 -9.54 29.86
C VAL A 436 -0.73 -10.70 29.90
N HIS A 437 -0.34 -11.83 29.29
CA HIS A 437 -1.10 -13.09 29.33
C HIS A 437 -0.13 -14.28 29.27
N ASP A 438 0.08 -14.87 28.09
CA ASP A 438 0.97 -16.01 27.82
C ASP A 438 2.48 -15.66 27.86
N GLY A 439 2.82 -14.41 27.55
CA GLY A 439 4.18 -13.88 27.61
C GLY A 439 4.52 -13.19 28.93
N ILE A 440 5.53 -12.32 28.88
CA ILE A 440 5.86 -11.36 29.95
C ILE A 440 5.67 -9.93 29.46
N ALA A 441 5.42 -8.99 30.36
CA ALA A 441 5.51 -7.57 30.04
C ALA A 441 6.66 -6.88 30.76
N ILE A 442 7.38 -6.05 30.03
CA ILE A 442 8.47 -5.20 30.52
C ILE A 442 7.91 -3.79 30.67
N ALA A 443 7.67 -3.40 31.92
CA ALA A 443 7.08 -2.12 32.30
C ALA A 443 8.06 -1.29 33.15
N ASN A 444 7.72 -0.03 33.39
CA ASN A 444 8.54 0.90 34.18
C ASN A 444 7.99 1.07 35.61
N SER A 445 8.86 1.21 36.62
CA SER A 445 8.46 1.32 38.03
C SER A 445 7.93 2.69 38.46
N LYS A 446 8.12 3.73 37.65
CA LYS A 446 7.65 5.10 37.90
C LYS A 446 6.58 5.56 36.91
N HIS A 447 6.61 5.07 35.67
CA HIS A 447 5.75 5.51 34.58
C HIS A 447 4.82 4.37 34.14
N SER A 448 3.51 4.58 34.23
CA SER A 448 2.48 3.56 33.92
C SER A 448 1.52 3.97 32.81
N ASN A 449 1.84 5.07 32.11
CA ASN A 449 1.15 5.63 30.96
C ASN A 449 2.19 6.48 30.21
N MET A 450 2.55 6.08 29.00
CA MET A 450 3.67 6.59 28.20
C MET A 450 3.28 6.60 26.72
N GLN A 451 3.92 7.43 25.91
CA GLN A 451 3.82 7.38 24.45
C GLN A 451 5.00 6.60 23.87
N ALA A 452 4.79 5.77 22.84
CA ALA A 452 5.88 5.01 22.21
C ALA A 452 6.17 5.51 20.79
N TYR A 453 7.44 5.66 20.45
CA TYR A 453 7.88 6.15 19.15
C TYR A 453 8.99 5.26 18.56
N LEU A 454 9.05 5.17 17.23
CA LEU A 454 10.24 4.67 16.53
C LEU A 454 11.41 5.61 16.81
N LYS A 455 12.52 5.06 17.34
CA LYS A 455 13.74 5.81 17.67
C LYS A 455 14.86 5.64 16.66
N SER A 456 15.09 4.42 16.20
CA SER A 456 16.09 4.09 15.18
C SER A 456 15.74 2.79 14.48
N HIS A 457 16.30 2.57 13.30
CA HIS A 457 16.17 1.32 12.56
C HIS A 457 17.40 1.09 11.67
N SER A 458 17.59 -0.16 11.30
CA SER A 458 18.52 -0.63 10.27
C SER A 458 17.79 -1.65 9.38
N ASP A 459 18.50 -2.43 8.58
CA ASP A 459 17.89 -3.40 7.67
C ASP A 459 17.27 -4.60 8.41
N GLY A 460 17.81 -4.95 9.59
CA GLY A 460 17.35 -6.09 10.41
C GLY A 460 17.05 -5.80 11.88
N ALA A 461 17.17 -4.56 12.34
CA ALA A 461 16.86 -4.16 13.72
C ALA A 461 16.04 -2.87 13.78
N MET A 462 15.29 -2.70 14.87
CA MET A 462 14.60 -1.46 15.21
C MET A 462 14.70 -1.16 16.70
N SER A 463 14.61 0.12 17.06
CA SER A 463 14.50 0.56 18.44
C SER A 463 13.26 1.41 18.64
N ALA A 464 12.51 1.13 19.70
CA ALA A 464 11.41 1.96 20.17
C ALA A 464 11.78 2.65 21.47
N GLU A 465 11.23 3.84 21.69
CA GLU A 465 11.44 4.62 22.92
C GLU A 465 10.11 5.11 23.47
N TRP A 466 9.93 4.92 24.78
CA TRP A 466 8.77 5.37 25.53
C TRP A 466 9.05 6.71 26.19
N TRP A 467 8.09 7.62 26.11
CA TRP A 467 8.15 8.98 26.60
C TRP A 467 7.06 9.24 27.64
N SER A 468 7.33 10.16 28.57
CA SER A 468 6.36 10.69 29.52
C SER A 468 6.33 12.21 29.34
N GLY A 469 5.35 12.68 28.56
CA GLY A 469 5.37 14.04 28.02
C GLY A 469 6.58 14.23 27.10
N SER A 470 7.44 15.20 27.42
CA SER A 470 8.67 15.51 26.65
C SER A 470 9.95 14.87 27.21
N THR A 471 9.85 13.84 28.06
CA THR A 471 11.01 13.14 28.64
C THR A 471 11.04 11.67 28.19
N PRO A 472 12.13 11.17 27.58
CA PRO A 472 12.28 9.74 27.33
C PRO A 472 12.46 8.98 28.65
N VAL A 473 11.77 7.85 28.77
CA VAL A 473 11.65 7.05 30.00
C VAL A 473 12.42 5.73 29.88
N MET A 474 12.27 5.03 28.76
CA MET A 474 12.97 3.77 28.47
C MET A 474 12.97 3.48 26.97
N GLU A 475 13.88 2.63 26.52
CA GLU A 475 13.97 2.15 25.14
C GLU A 475 14.15 0.63 25.08
N ALA A 476 13.78 0.04 23.94
CA ALA A 476 13.98 -1.36 23.62
C ALA A 476 14.48 -1.52 22.18
N THR A 477 15.50 -2.36 21.98
CA THR A 477 16.01 -2.73 20.64
C THR A 477 15.62 -4.17 20.33
N PHE A 478 14.93 -4.35 19.20
CA PHE A 478 14.45 -5.63 18.68
C PHE A 478 15.22 -5.97 17.41
N VAL A 479 15.67 -7.22 17.28
CA VAL A 479 16.50 -7.68 16.15
C VAL A 479 15.84 -8.91 15.54
N HIS A 480 15.58 -8.87 14.23
CA HIS A 480 14.95 -9.99 13.53
C HIS A 480 15.85 -11.24 13.56
N GLY A 481 15.25 -12.42 13.74
CA GLY A 481 15.97 -13.67 14.00
C GLY A 481 16.51 -13.81 15.44
N SER A 482 16.77 -12.72 16.15
CA SER A 482 17.46 -12.79 17.44
C SER A 482 16.59 -13.38 18.55
N PRO A 483 17.16 -14.21 19.45
CA PRO A 483 16.47 -14.56 20.68
C PRO A 483 16.46 -13.41 21.70
N TYR A 484 17.18 -12.30 21.46
CA TYR A 484 17.38 -11.21 22.40
C TYR A 484 16.57 -9.94 22.08
N VAL A 485 16.06 -9.30 23.13
CA VAL A 485 15.57 -7.92 23.12
C VAL A 485 16.32 -7.13 24.20
N TYR A 486 16.94 -6.02 23.81
CA TYR A 486 17.83 -5.23 24.67
C TYR A 486 17.10 -4.00 25.20
N PHE A 487 17.21 -3.72 26.51
CA PHE A 487 16.45 -2.66 27.19
C PHE A 487 17.36 -1.69 27.94
N LYS A 488 16.97 -0.41 27.93
CA LYS A 488 17.56 0.65 28.76
C LYS A 488 16.46 1.52 29.38
N SER A 489 16.60 1.88 30.65
CA SER A 489 15.71 2.79 31.38
C SER A 489 16.45 4.08 31.72
N TYR A 490 15.82 5.22 31.45
CA TYR A 490 16.33 6.55 31.77
C TYR A 490 15.79 7.05 33.11
N ASP A 491 14.56 6.66 33.48
CA ASP A 491 13.99 6.94 34.79
C ASP A 491 13.16 5.76 35.33
N GLY A 492 13.46 5.32 36.55
CA GLY A 492 12.81 4.17 37.20
C GLY A 492 13.63 2.88 37.13
N ASP A 493 13.00 1.78 37.52
CA ASP A 493 13.50 0.40 37.45
C ASP A 493 12.57 -0.41 36.53
N PHE A 494 13.04 -1.56 36.05
CA PHE A 494 12.19 -2.43 35.24
C PHE A 494 11.26 -3.27 36.12
N LEU A 495 10.04 -3.46 35.65
CA LEU A 495 9.04 -4.35 36.21
C LEU A 495 8.74 -5.45 35.20
N ILE A 496 9.08 -6.69 35.53
CA ILE A 496 8.66 -7.87 34.76
C ILE A 496 7.31 -8.32 35.32
N LYS A 497 6.28 -8.30 34.47
CA LYS A 497 4.93 -8.77 34.81
C LYS A 497 4.66 -10.11 34.15
N THR A 498 3.95 -10.98 34.86
CA THR A 498 3.40 -12.25 34.38
C THR A 498 1.91 -12.32 34.70
N HIS A 499 1.14 -13.16 34.03
CA HIS A 499 -0.30 -13.34 34.32
C HIS A 499 -0.52 -13.80 35.78
N ALA A 500 0.24 -14.79 36.22
CA ALA A 500 0.16 -15.41 37.54
C ALA A 500 1.52 -15.36 38.30
N PRO A 501 1.51 -15.48 39.64
CA PRO A 501 2.71 -15.75 40.43
C PRO A 501 3.16 -17.21 40.28
N ASP A 502 4.23 -17.63 40.97
CA ASP A 502 4.71 -19.02 40.93
C ASP A 502 3.58 -20.02 41.25
N GLY A 503 3.38 -20.99 40.34
CA GLY A 503 2.25 -21.90 40.38
C GLY A 503 2.22 -22.83 39.16
N SER A 504 1.02 -23.08 38.62
CA SER A 504 0.83 -23.87 37.39
C SER A 504 1.19 -23.10 36.12
N GLU A 505 1.00 -21.78 36.14
CA GLU A 505 1.06 -20.92 34.95
C GLU A 505 2.35 -20.10 34.84
N LYS A 506 3.20 -20.14 35.86
CA LYS A 506 4.46 -19.40 35.94
C LYS A 506 5.41 -20.04 36.95
N GLY A 507 6.72 -19.91 36.73
CA GLY A 507 7.73 -20.31 37.71
C GLY A 507 9.14 -19.86 37.35
N VAL A 508 10.07 -20.01 38.30
CA VAL A 508 11.51 -19.73 38.11
C VAL A 508 12.26 -21.04 37.84
N PHE A 509 13.11 -21.07 36.81
CA PHE A 509 13.95 -22.24 36.46
C PHE A 509 15.46 -22.01 36.61
N PHE A 510 15.91 -20.76 36.60
CA PHE A 510 17.33 -20.39 36.68
C PHE A 510 17.48 -19.11 37.51
N GLN A 511 18.58 -18.99 38.27
CA GLN A 511 18.94 -17.77 38.96
C GLN A 511 20.46 -17.71 39.16
N SER A 512 21.06 -16.58 38.77
CA SER A 512 22.49 -16.25 38.98
C SER A 512 22.60 -14.91 39.73
N GLU A 513 23.81 -14.33 39.83
CA GLU A 513 24.01 -12.99 40.39
C GLU A 513 23.50 -11.86 39.47
N GLN A 514 23.32 -12.15 38.17
CA GLN A 514 22.93 -11.17 37.16
C GLN A 514 21.67 -11.56 36.37
N SER A 515 21.20 -12.82 36.49
CA SER A 515 20.11 -13.35 35.65
C SER A 515 19.01 -14.08 36.43
N LEU A 516 17.80 -14.05 35.87
CA LEU A 516 16.63 -14.79 36.34
C LEU A 516 15.92 -15.47 35.16
N GLY A 517 15.80 -16.78 35.20
CA GLY A 517 15.01 -17.56 34.24
C GLY A 517 13.57 -17.74 34.73
N VAL A 518 12.60 -17.20 33.98
CA VAL A 518 11.16 -17.29 34.25
C VAL A 518 10.48 -18.03 33.10
N TRP A 519 9.70 -19.05 33.41
CA TRP A 519 8.77 -19.66 32.45
C TRP A 519 7.33 -19.22 32.73
N THR A 520 6.53 -19.12 31.68
CA THR A 520 5.06 -18.95 31.71
C THR A 520 4.39 -20.08 30.95
N ASP A 521 3.14 -20.40 31.30
CA ASP A 521 2.36 -21.49 30.69
C ASP A 521 0.87 -21.15 30.81
N VAL A 522 0.36 -20.33 29.89
CA VAL A 522 -1.02 -19.81 29.92
C VAL A 522 -1.68 -20.06 28.57
N SER A 523 -2.94 -20.49 28.57
CA SER A 523 -3.69 -20.80 27.34
C SER A 523 -2.91 -21.73 26.38
N GLU A 524 -2.30 -22.80 26.94
CA GLU A 524 -1.49 -23.80 26.23
C GLU A 524 -0.23 -23.23 25.54
N SER A 525 0.14 -21.99 25.84
CA SER A 525 1.32 -21.33 25.27
C SER A 525 2.39 -21.19 26.35
N ARG A 526 3.37 -22.09 26.29
CA ARG A 526 4.49 -22.14 27.23
C ARG A 526 5.68 -21.34 26.71
N ASN A 527 6.14 -20.35 27.46
CA ASN A 527 7.31 -19.54 27.09
C ASN A 527 8.40 -19.64 28.17
N SER A 528 9.67 -19.56 27.75
CA SER A 528 10.84 -19.61 28.63
C SER A 528 11.71 -18.39 28.40
N PHE A 529 11.75 -17.48 29.37
CA PHE A 529 12.52 -16.22 29.29
C PHE A 529 13.71 -16.23 30.24
N LEU A 530 14.84 -15.70 29.80
CA LEU A 530 15.98 -15.39 30.64
C LEU A 530 16.17 -13.87 30.68
N ILE A 531 15.98 -13.27 31.84
CA ILE A 531 16.20 -11.84 32.07
C ILE A 531 17.62 -11.67 32.63
N VAL A 532 18.49 -11.00 31.87
CA VAL A 532 19.92 -10.79 32.19
C VAL A 532 20.16 -9.29 32.39
N GLY A 533 20.52 -8.87 33.59
CA GLY A 533 20.84 -7.47 33.88
C GLY A 533 22.32 -7.13 33.63
N GLU A 534 22.60 -5.84 33.43
CA GLU A 534 23.97 -5.33 33.31
C GLU A 534 24.66 -5.27 34.68
N GLY A 535 25.71 -6.09 34.84
CA GLY A 535 26.47 -6.21 36.08
C GLY A 535 25.61 -6.65 37.29
N ASN A 536 26.00 -6.20 38.49
CA ASN A 536 25.32 -6.55 39.74
C ASN A 536 23.82 -6.18 39.69
N THR A 537 22.96 -7.19 39.59
CA THR A 537 21.52 -7.01 39.38
C THR A 537 20.71 -7.61 40.51
N THR A 538 19.77 -6.83 41.05
CA THR A 538 18.85 -7.28 42.11
C THR A 538 17.49 -7.61 41.51
N PHE A 539 17.05 -8.86 41.70
CA PHE A 539 15.69 -9.31 41.39
C PHE A 539 14.87 -9.39 42.69
N SER A 540 13.84 -8.56 42.81
CA SER A 540 12.93 -8.54 43.98
C SER A 540 11.57 -9.15 43.63
N ASN A 541 10.96 -9.85 44.59
CA ASN A 541 9.67 -10.52 44.44
C ASN A 541 9.63 -11.58 43.31
N THR A 542 10.72 -12.35 43.14
CA THR A 542 10.90 -13.31 42.04
C THR A 542 9.79 -14.36 41.93
N SER A 543 9.15 -14.75 43.04
CA SER A 543 8.02 -15.68 43.05
C SER A 543 6.65 -15.04 42.82
N GLY A 544 6.56 -13.70 42.84
CA GLY A 544 5.34 -12.97 42.53
C GLY A 544 5.06 -12.88 41.02
N ASN A 545 3.98 -12.17 40.67
CA ASN A 545 3.64 -11.83 39.28
C ASN A 545 4.12 -10.44 38.85
N LEU A 546 4.85 -9.75 39.75
CA LEU A 546 5.43 -8.43 39.54
C LEU A 546 6.84 -8.44 40.14
N ILE A 547 7.84 -8.64 39.29
CA ILE A 547 9.26 -8.77 39.67
C ILE A 547 9.95 -7.43 39.38
N THR A 548 10.64 -6.85 40.36
CA THR A 548 11.44 -5.64 40.13
C THR A 548 12.88 -6.01 39.82
N VAL A 549 13.42 -5.46 38.73
CA VAL A 549 14.81 -5.65 38.30
C VAL A 549 15.54 -4.31 38.39
N SER A 550 16.58 -4.25 39.22
CA SER A 550 17.36 -3.04 39.48
C SER A 550 18.86 -3.32 39.39
N ASN A 551 19.57 -2.53 38.58
CA ASN A 551 21.03 -2.45 38.54
C ASN A 551 21.47 -1.00 38.32
N ALA A 552 22.78 -0.76 38.44
CA ALA A 552 23.34 0.59 38.37
C ALA A 552 23.31 1.19 36.95
N SER A 553 23.45 0.36 35.91
CA SER A 553 23.48 0.79 34.51
C SER A 553 22.10 1.06 33.92
N LYS A 554 21.03 0.62 34.60
CA LYS A 554 19.63 0.69 34.15
C LYS A 554 19.39 -0.03 32.82
N GLU A 555 20.05 -1.16 32.63
CA GLU A 555 19.99 -1.96 31.41
C GLU A 555 19.74 -3.43 31.71
N LEU A 556 18.96 -4.08 30.85
CA LEU A 556 18.78 -5.54 30.86
C LEU A 556 18.60 -6.07 29.44
N THR A 557 18.68 -7.38 29.29
CA THR A 557 18.32 -8.11 28.09
C THR A 557 17.30 -9.18 28.45
N VAL A 558 16.27 -9.35 27.62
CA VAL A 558 15.36 -10.50 27.68
C VAL A 558 15.76 -11.45 26.57
N ALA A 559 16.05 -12.71 26.90
CA ALA A 559 16.26 -13.78 25.94
C ALA A 559 15.06 -14.73 25.93
N LEU A 560 14.52 -15.06 24.75
CA LEU A 560 13.63 -16.20 24.56
C LEU A 560 14.47 -17.46 24.40
N LEU A 561 14.32 -18.43 25.30
CA LEU A 561 15.01 -19.71 25.23
C LEU A 561 14.22 -20.71 24.38
N PRO A 562 14.89 -21.50 23.51
CA PRO A 562 14.22 -22.41 22.56
C PRO A 562 13.56 -23.63 23.21
N SER A 563 14.00 -24.04 24.42
CA SER A 563 13.44 -25.20 25.11
C SER A 563 11.92 -25.08 25.35
N THR A 564 11.17 -26.00 24.75
CA THR A 564 9.74 -26.25 25.01
C THR A 564 9.47 -26.85 26.39
N GLY A 565 10.50 -27.44 27.01
CA GLY A 565 10.47 -27.94 28.39
C GLY A 565 10.84 -26.87 29.43
N ILE A 566 11.41 -27.32 30.56
CA ILE A 566 12.15 -26.42 31.47
C ILE A 566 13.58 -26.33 30.92
N PRO A 567 14.10 -25.13 30.60
CA PRO A 567 15.46 -24.97 30.07
C PRO A 567 16.54 -25.51 31.02
N SER A 568 17.61 -26.04 30.45
CA SER A 568 18.73 -26.54 31.25
C SER A 568 19.60 -25.39 31.79
N SER A 569 20.34 -25.61 32.88
CA SER A 569 21.33 -24.62 33.34
C SER A 569 22.44 -24.36 32.31
N ALA A 570 22.77 -25.35 31.47
CA ALA A 570 23.78 -25.20 30.42
C ALA A 570 23.29 -24.30 29.27
N GLU A 571 22.03 -24.47 28.85
CA GLU A 571 21.34 -23.58 27.90
C GLU A 571 21.21 -22.16 28.49
N SER A 572 20.76 -22.07 29.75
CA SER A 572 20.62 -20.79 30.46
C SER A 572 21.94 -20.03 30.51
N SER A 573 23.04 -20.68 30.92
CA SER A 573 24.37 -20.06 30.96
C SER A 573 24.95 -19.74 29.58
N TYR A 574 24.58 -20.50 28.54
CA TYR A 574 25.00 -20.22 27.17
C TYR A 574 24.37 -18.92 26.66
N PHE A 575 23.05 -18.78 26.77
CA PHE A 575 22.34 -17.54 26.40
C PHE A 575 22.73 -16.36 27.32
N GLU A 576 22.96 -16.60 28.62
CA GLU A 576 23.48 -15.59 29.56
C GLU A 576 24.82 -15.00 29.09
N SER A 577 25.71 -15.83 28.53
CA SER A 577 27.06 -15.43 28.12
C SER A 577 27.10 -14.45 26.93
N LEU A 578 26.05 -14.43 26.10
CA LEU A 578 25.92 -13.56 24.93
C LEU A 578 24.85 -12.47 25.10
N ALA A 579 23.97 -12.57 26.09
CA ALA A 579 22.87 -11.62 26.30
C ALA A 579 23.31 -10.15 26.50
N ARG A 580 24.55 -9.89 26.90
CA ARG A 580 25.09 -8.52 27.04
C ARG A 580 25.99 -8.08 25.87
N GLN A 581 26.06 -8.88 24.81
CA GLN A 581 26.51 -8.42 23.49
C GLN A 581 25.36 -7.66 22.84
N VAL A 582 25.29 -6.35 23.08
CA VAL A 582 24.17 -5.50 22.68
C VAL A 582 24.29 -5.13 21.20
N VAL A 583 23.57 -5.87 20.35
CA VAL A 583 23.32 -5.47 18.96
C VAL A 583 22.46 -4.21 18.96
N LYS A 584 22.93 -3.18 18.25
CA LYS A 584 22.16 -1.97 17.99
C LYS A 584 21.53 -1.98 16.61
N ASP A 585 22.32 -2.37 15.61
CA ASP A 585 21.96 -2.35 14.19
C ASP A 585 22.32 -3.69 13.52
N VAL A 586 21.60 -4.03 12.45
CA VAL A 586 21.95 -5.12 11.53
C VAL A 586 21.96 -4.53 10.12
N GLU A 587 23.14 -4.51 9.51
CA GLU A 587 23.30 -4.15 8.11
C GLU A 587 23.15 -5.38 7.24
N ILE A 588 22.31 -5.26 6.21
CA ILE A 588 22.09 -6.28 5.19
C ILE A 588 22.51 -5.66 3.86
N SER A 589 23.42 -6.34 3.19
CA SER A 589 24.02 -5.96 1.91
C SER A 589 23.91 -7.11 0.93
N TYR A 590 24.07 -6.81 -0.37
CA TYR A 590 24.06 -7.80 -1.42
C TYR A 590 25.19 -7.55 -2.42
N SER A 591 25.56 -8.59 -3.16
CA SER A 591 26.45 -8.51 -4.31
C SER A 591 26.01 -9.50 -5.38
N VAL A 592 26.01 -9.07 -6.64
CA VAL A 592 25.66 -9.91 -7.80
C VAL A 592 26.95 -10.42 -8.45
N ASN A 593 27.06 -11.72 -8.66
CA ASN A 593 28.14 -12.30 -9.46
C ASN A 593 27.79 -12.19 -10.95
N HIS A 594 28.24 -11.15 -11.66
CA HIS A 594 27.91 -10.93 -13.08
C HIS A 594 28.33 -12.06 -14.05
N THR A 595 29.03 -13.12 -13.60
CA THR A 595 29.30 -14.31 -14.43
C THR A 595 28.21 -15.38 -14.37
N SER A 596 27.35 -15.36 -13.34
CA SER A 596 26.23 -16.30 -13.13
C SER A 596 24.90 -15.62 -12.78
N ASN A 597 24.95 -14.31 -12.49
CA ASN A 597 23.91 -13.47 -11.88
C ASN A 597 23.39 -13.97 -10.52
N GLU A 598 24.08 -14.90 -9.85
CA GLU A 598 23.79 -15.30 -8.47
C GLU A 598 23.99 -14.14 -7.50
N VAL A 599 23.16 -14.07 -6.47
CA VAL A 599 23.15 -12.99 -5.48
C VAL A 599 23.64 -13.51 -4.14
N THR A 600 24.75 -12.98 -3.64
CA THR A 600 25.16 -13.21 -2.25
C THR A 600 24.63 -12.10 -1.37
N VAL A 601 23.82 -12.47 -0.36
CA VAL A 601 23.28 -11.57 0.66
C VAL A 601 24.08 -11.76 1.94
N SER A 602 24.46 -10.66 2.60
CA SER A 602 25.37 -10.64 3.75
C SER A 602 24.80 -9.79 4.89
N HIS A 603 24.61 -10.44 6.05
CA HIS A 603 24.16 -9.81 7.30
C HIS A 603 25.36 -9.52 8.19
N THR A 604 25.43 -8.32 8.76
CA THR A 604 26.44 -7.93 9.77
C THR A 604 25.74 -7.32 10.98
N TYR A 605 26.03 -7.85 12.17
CA TYR A 605 25.49 -7.39 13.45
C TYR A 605 26.45 -6.36 14.06
N LEU A 606 25.94 -5.17 14.40
CA LEU A 606 26.75 -4.04 14.85
C LEU A 606 26.36 -3.59 16.26
N ASP A 607 27.36 -3.14 17.04
CA ASP A 607 27.16 -2.46 18.31
C ASP A 607 26.80 -0.97 18.14
N ALA A 608 26.56 -0.27 19.25
CA ALA A 608 26.23 1.16 19.24
C ALA A 608 27.37 2.09 18.77
N SER A 609 28.56 1.56 18.45
CA SER A 609 29.66 2.30 17.81
C SER A 609 29.76 2.05 16.29
N GLY A 610 28.90 1.18 15.74
CA GLY A 610 29.01 0.68 14.36
C GLY A 610 30.08 -0.39 14.18
N SER A 611 30.53 -1.04 15.26
CA SER A 611 31.55 -2.11 15.19
C SER A 611 30.88 -3.50 15.15
N PRO A 612 31.38 -4.46 14.34
CA PRO A 612 30.84 -5.81 14.32
C PRO A 612 30.90 -6.51 15.69
N ILE A 613 29.77 -7.04 16.13
CA ILE A 613 29.59 -7.66 17.46
C ILE A 613 29.05 -9.09 17.35
N GLU A 614 29.65 -10.02 18.09
CA GLU A 614 29.22 -11.42 18.12
C GLU A 614 27.93 -11.57 18.93
N THR A 615 26.93 -12.26 18.37
CA THR A 615 25.62 -12.49 19.00
C THR A 615 25.09 -13.88 18.63
N LEU A 616 23.87 -14.23 19.07
CA LEU A 616 23.12 -15.36 18.50
C LEU A 616 22.26 -14.86 17.33
N ALA A 617 22.80 -14.98 16.12
CA ALA A 617 22.12 -14.70 14.88
C ALA A 617 21.09 -15.81 14.57
N GLY A 618 19.80 -15.46 14.46
CA GLY A 618 18.79 -16.40 13.99
C GLY A 618 18.76 -16.49 12.47
N MET A 619 19.22 -17.61 11.95
CA MET A 619 19.11 -17.94 10.54
C MET A 619 17.74 -18.58 10.30
N GLN A 620 16.87 -17.94 9.51
CA GLN A 620 15.64 -18.56 9.02
C GLN A 620 15.97 -19.67 7.98
N PRO A 621 15.02 -20.54 7.61
CA PRO A 621 15.23 -21.63 6.65
C PRO A 621 15.94 -21.23 5.36
N LEU A 622 15.52 -20.17 4.67
CA LEU A 622 16.23 -19.65 3.49
C LEU A 622 17.73 -19.40 3.76
N HIS A 623 18.06 -18.84 4.93
CA HIS A 623 19.42 -18.44 5.27
C HIS A 623 20.32 -19.66 5.50
N TRP A 624 19.92 -20.60 6.38
CA TRP A 624 20.80 -21.73 6.72
C TRP A 624 20.81 -22.84 5.67
N LYS A 625 19.80 -22.92 4.79
CA LYS A 625 19.82 -23.82 3.62
C LYS A 625 20.81 -23.36 2.55
N ASN A 626 21.03 -22.04 2.43
CA ASN A 626 21.85 -21.44 1.38
C ASN A 626 23.17 -20.81 1.90
N SER A 627 23.56 -21.12 3.15
CA SER A 627 24.77 -20.61 3.81
C SER A 627 25.72 -21.73 4.21
N ASN A 628 27.00 -21.38 4.36
CA ASN A 628 28.02 -22.24 4.98
C ASN A 628 28.25 -21.92 6.47
N GLU A 629 27.52 -20.95 7.04
CA GLU A 629 27.60 -20.62 8.46
C GLU A 629 27.08 -21.78 9.33
N MET A 630 27.81 -22.12 10.39
CA MET A 630 27.55 -23.34 11.17
C MET A 630 26.62 -23.03 12.34
N PRO A 631 25.36 -23.50 12.34
CA PRO A 631 24.46 -23.28 13.46
C PRO A 631 24.93 -24.03 14.71
N THR A 632 24.59 -23.47 15.86
CA THR A 632 24.69 -24.12 17.17
C THR A 632 23.67 -25.26 17.28
N GLN A 633 23.71 -26.00 18.40
CA GLN A 633 22.67 -26.99 18.72
C GLN A 633 21.30 -26.39 19.05
N TYR A 634 21.17 -25.06 19.12
CA TYR A 634 19.96 -24.36 19.51
C TYR A 634 19.20 -23.85 18.29
N SER A 635 17.91 -24.19 18.23
CA SER A 635 17.00 -23.80 17.16
C SER A 635 15.57 -23.72 17.71
N VAL A 636 14.68 -23.05 16.99
CA VAL A 636 13.28 -22.88 17.40
C VAL A 636 12.37 -22.78 16.16
N ARG A 637 11.12 -23.25 16.26
CA ARG A 637 10.17 -23.19 15.13
C ARG A 637 9.54 -21.80 15.01
N SER A 638 9.87 -21.08 13.95
CA SER A 638 9.23 -19.84 13.52
C SER A 638 7.92 -20.10 12.78
N THR A 639 7.28 -19.03 12.32
CA THR A 639 6.18 -19.13 11.32
C THR A 639 6.68 -19.31 9.89
N ARG A 640 7.99 -19.51 9.71
CA ARG A 640 8.67 -19.77 8.43
C ARG A 640 9.37 -21.12 8.38
N GLY A 641 9.31 -21.92 9.44
CA GLY A 641 10.02 -23.20 9.59
C GLY A 641 10.97 -23.20 10.78
N ILE A 642 12.12 -23.88 10.70
CA ILE A 642 13.07 -23.90 11.83
C ILE A 642 14.09 -22.76 11.70
N THR A 643 14.05 -21.80 12.63
CA THR A 643 15.12 -20.82 12.82
C THR A 643 16.26 -21.47 13.62
N LYS A 644 17.49 -21.47 13.07
CA LYS A 644 18.69 -22.02 13.72
C LYS A 644 19.59 -20.88 14.20
N PHE A 645 20.08 -20.95 15.44
CA PHE A 645 20.94 -19.90 15.99
C PHE A 645 22.42 -20.18 15.68
N ALA A 646 23.13 -19.23 15.08
CA ALA A 646 24.58 -19.24 14.92
C ALA A 646 25.22 -18.22 15.87
N GLN A 647 26.35 -18.57 16.50
CA GLN A 647 27.14 -17.63 17.30
C GLN A 647 28.15 -16.94 16.38
N THR A 648 27.81 -15.74 15.92
CA THR A 648 28.60 -15.00 14.92
C THR A 648 28.32 -13.50 15.00
N ASN A 649 29.17 -12.69 14.36
CA ASN A 649 28.92 -11.27 14.09
C ASN A 649 28.36 -11.00 12.68
N GLY A 650 28.21 -12.04 11.85
CA GLY A 650 27.62 -11.95 10.53
C GLY A 650 27.56 -13.29 9.81
N PHE A 651 26.72 -13.39 8.79
CA PHE A 651 26.63 -14.56 7.91
C PHE A 651 26.30 -14.13 6.49
N SER A 652 26.52 -15.02 5.52
CA SER A 652 26.13 -14.79 4.13
C SER A 652 25.51 -16.03 3.52
N TYR A 653 24.57 -15.84 2.60
CA TYR A 653 23.94 -16.91 1.82
C TYR A 653 23.82 -16.49 0.35
N THR A 654 23.78 -17.46 -0.56
CA THR A 654 23.73 -17.20 -2.01
C THR A 654 22.43 -17.72 -2.60
N LEU A 655 21.76 -16.89 -3.39
CA LEU A 655 20.53 -17.24 -4.10
C LEU A 655 20.79 -17.27 -5.62
N PRO A 656 20.23 -18.25 -6.35
CA PRO A 656 20.24 -18.24 -7.81
C PRO A 656 19.29 -17.17 -8.35
N PHE A 657 19.60 -16.64 -9.53
CA PHE A 657 18.73 -15.73 -10.28
C PHE A 657 18.13 -16.45 -11.50
N VAL A 658 16.85 -16.21 -11.77
CA VAL A 658 16.07 -16.95 -12.79
C VAL A 658 16.35 -16.50 -14.21
N GLY A 659 16.68 -15.22 -14.38
CA GLY A 659 16.63 -14.53 -15.67
C GLY A 659 15.25 -13.92 -15.94
N VAL A 660 15.23 -12.85 -16.73
CA VAL A 660 14.00 -12.14 -17.16
C VAL A 660 14.01 -11.94 -18.67
N LEU A 661 12.85 -11.70 -19.29
CA LEU A 661 12.75 -11.25 -20.69
C LEU A 661 11.76 -10.07 -20.80
N PRO A 662 11.85 -9.21 -21.84
CA PRO A 662 10.87 -8.15 -22.06
C PRO A 662 9.48 -8.64 -22.43
N TYR A 663 9.39 -9.79 -23.07
CA TYR A 663 8.19 -10.54 -23.45
C TYR A 663 8.65 -11.93 -23.93
N LEU A 664 7.73 -12.89 -24.07
CA LEU A 664 8.07 -14.20 -24.62
C LEU A 664 8.14 -14.08 -26.16
N PRO A 665 9.25 -14.41 -26.85
CA PRO A 665 9.31 -14.32 -28.31
C PRO A 665 8.53 -15.47 -28.97
N ASN A 666 8.00 -15.27 -30.18
CA ASN A 666 7.32 -16.32 -30.91
C ASN A 666 8.30 -17.33 -31.53
N VAL A 667 8.51 -18.44 -30.81
CA VAL A 667 9.34 -19.58 -31.18
C VAL A 667 8.54 -20.82 -31.63
N SER A 668 7.21 -20.75 -31.53
CA SER A 668 6.28 -21.82 -31.92
C SER A 668 5.66 -21.62 -33.32
N ASP A 669 5.14 -22.72 -33.89
CA ASP A 669 4.38 -22.73 -35.15
C ASP A 669 2.87 -22.57 -34.91
N LEU A 670 2.49 -21.55 -34.13
CA LEU A 670 1.10 -21.20 -33.83
C LEU A 670 0.36 -20.60 -35.05
N ASP A 671 -0.97 -20.62 -35.05
CA ASP A 671 -1.72 -19.96 -36.14
C ASP A 671 -1.68 -18.44 -35.97
N LEU A 672 -0.75 -17.83 -36.71
CA LEU A 672 -0.60 -16.38 -36.79
C LEU A 672 -1.88 -15.67 -37.26
N ASN A 673 -2.82 -16.31 -37.96
CA ASN A 673 -4.09 -15.66 -38.32
C ASN A 673 -5.03 -15.56 -37.12
N THR A 674 -5.13 -16.63 -36.33
CA THR A 674 -5.83 -16.63 -35.04
C THR A 674 -5.22 -15.59 -34.11
N LEU A 675 -3.91 -15.59 -33.90
CA LEU A 675 -3.26 -14.60 -33.02
C LEU A 675 -3.47 -13.15 -33.50
N ARG A 676 -3.33 -12.88 -34.81
CA ARG A 676 -3.66 -11.56 -35.39
C ARG A 676 -5.13 -11.18 -35.19
N SER A 677 -6.05 -12.14 -35.23
CA SER A 677 -7.46 -11.89 -34.95
C SER A 677 -7.70 -11.51 -33.48
N LEU A 678 -6.97 -12.11 -32.54
CA LEU A 678 -7.09 -11.80 -31.10
C LEU A 678 -6.48 -10.44 -30.75
N VAL A 679 -5.36 -10.06 -31.39
CA VAL A 679 -4.83 -8.69 -31.29
C VAL A 679 -5.83 -7.68 -31.87
N ASN A 680 -6.44 -7.97 -33.02
CA ASN A 680 -7.47 -7.10 -33.60
C ASN A 680 -8.75 -7.03 -32.74
N GLU A 681 -9.15 -8.11 -32.06
CA GLU A 681 -10.26 -8.13 -31.09
C GLU A 681 -9.99 -7.12 -29.97
N TYR A 682 -8.81 -7.15 -29.35
CA TYR A 682 -8.41 -6.18 -28.33
C TYR A 682 -8.39 -4.74 -28.87
N MET A 683 -7.77 -4.51 -30.04
CA MET A 683 -7.69 -3.19 -30.65
C MET A 683 -9.06 -2.62 -31.06
N SER A 684 -10.07 -3.47 -31.28
CA SER A 684 -11.40 -3.06 -31.72
C SER A 684 -12.18 -2.23 -30.68
N GLY A 685 -11.81 -2.30 -29.40
CA GLY A 685 -12.35 -1.41 -28.36
C GLY A 685 -11.95 0.06 -28.55
N GLY A 686 -10.82 0.33 -29.21
CA GLY A 686 -10.33 1.68 -29.49
C GLY A 686 -9.78 2.42 -28.27
N LYS A 687 -9.27 3.65 -28.51
CA LYS A 687 -8.59 4.47 -27.49
C LYS A 687 -9.42 4.74 -26.23
N SER A 688 -10.75 4.78 -26.33
CA SER A 688 -11.64 5.14 -25.22
C SER A 688 -12.09 3.96 -24.34
N ALA A 689 -11.74 2.71 -24.68
CA ALA A 689 -12.25 1.53 -23.96
C ALA A 689 -11.17 0.51 -23.53
N TRP A 690 -9.93 0.64 -23.99
CA TRP A 690 -8.85 -0.31 -23.62
C TRP A 690 -8.40 -0.18 -22.16
N ASN A 691 -8.47 1.04 -21.59
CA ASN A 691 -8.39 1.30 -20.16
C ASN A 691 -9.65 2.07 -19.71
N PRO A 692 -10.59 1.44 -19.00
CA PRO A 692 -11.76 2.12 -18.43
C PRO A 692 -11.50 2.73 -17.04
N TYR A 693 -10.29 2.58 -16.48
CA TYR A 693 -9.99 2.88 -15.07
C TYR A 693 -9.27 4.23 -14.87
N THR A 694 -9.34 4.72 -13.63
CA THR A 694 -8.74 5.99 -13.18
C THR A 694 -7.89 5.84 -11.92
N ASP A 695 -7.99 4.71 -11.20
CA ASP A 695 -7.14 4.40 -10.06
C ASP A 695 -5.83 3.73 -10.48
N THR A 696 -4.84 3.76 -9.59
CA THR A 696 -3.49 3.23 -9.87
C THR A 696 -3.44 1.71 -10.10
N TYR A 697 -4.21 0.88 -9.39
CA TYR A 697 -4.15 -0.57 -9.53
C TYR A 697 -4.75 -1.06 -10.86
N TRP A 698 -6.02 -0.75 -11.13
CA TRP A 698 -6.70 -1.28 -12.32
C TRP A 698 -6.23 -0.62 -13.63
N SER A 699 -5.80 0.65 -13.57
CA SER A 699 -5.07 1.27 -14.68
C SER A 699 -3.74 0.56 -14.89
N GLY A 700 -2.98 0.28 -13.82
CA GLY A 700 -1.74 -0.49 -13.86
C GLY A 700 -1.89 -1.85 -14.55
N LYS A 701 -2.88 -2.66 -14.15
CA LYS A 701 -3.19 -3.94 -14.81
C LYS A 701 -3.48 -3.76 -16.31
N SER A 702 -4.20 -2.72 -16.68
CA SER A 702 -4.48 -2.37 -18.08
C SER A 702 -3.20 -1.96 -18.85
N TYR A 703 -2.26 -1.27 -18.20
CA TYR A 703 -0.97 -0.88 -18.76
C TYR A 703 -0.03 -2.07 -18.95
N GLY A 704 0.03 -2.99 -17.98
CA GLY A 704 0.76 -4.26 -18.10
C GLY A 704 0.23 -5.12 -19.26
N LYS A 705 -1.09 -5.31 -19.33
CA LYS A 705 -1.78 -5.99 -20.43
C LYS A 705 -1.44 -5.39 -21.80
N ALA A 706 -1.46 -4.06 -21.90
CA ALA A 706 -1.12 -3.36 -23.13
C ALA A 706 0.35 -3.58 -23.52
N ALA A 707 1.28 -3.63 -22.56
CA ALA A 707 2.70 -3.90 -22.83
C ALA A 707 2.92 -5.27 -23.48
N GLU A 708 2.31 -6.34 -22.98
CA GLU A 708 2.42 -7.67 -23.58
C GLU A 708 1.83 -7.70 -25.01
N ILE A 709 0.67 -7.06 -25.23
CA ILE A 709 0.03 -7.00 -26.55
C ILE A 709 0.85 -6.17 -27.55
N ILE A 710 1.40 -5.03 -27.13
CA ILE A 710 2.32 -4.22 -27.94
C ILE A 710 3.51 -5.06 -28.41
N ALA A 711 4.10 -5.84 -27.50
CA ALA A 711 5.26 -6.66 -27.78
C ALA A 711 4.94 -7.81 -28.75
N ILE A 712 3.88 -8.58 -28.48
CA ILE A 712 3.38 -9.65 -29.36
C ILE A 712 3.04 -9.11 -30.76
N ALA A 713 2.33 -7.98 -30.84
CA ALA A 713 1.92 -7.38 -32.10
C ALA A 713 3.14 -6.99 -32.96
N ARG A 714 4.23 -6.47 -32.35
CA ARG A 714 5.50 -6.20 -33.05
C ARG A 714 6.12 -7.48 -33.59
N ASP A 715 6.22 -8.52 -32.76
CA ASP A 715 6.89 -9.78 -33.09
C ASP A 715 6.23 -10.50 -34.29
N ILE A 716 4.90 -10.46 -34.38
CA ILE A 716 4.13 -11.08 -35.48
C ILE A 716 3.89 -10.16 -36.70
N GLY A 717 4.49 -8.96 -36.70
CA GLY A 717 4.46 -7.99 -37.80
C GLY A 717 3.29 -7.00 -37.85
N MET A 718 2.41 -6.98 -36.82
CA MET A 718 1.31 -6.02 -36.64
C MET A 718 1.83 -4.66 -36.12
N THR A 719 2.73 -4.06 -36.89
CA THR A 719 3.46 -2.84 -36.50
C THR A 719 2.55 -1.60 -36.37
N SER A 720 1.46 -1.52 -37.14
CA SER A 720 0.50 -0.40 -37.09
C SER A 720 -0.32 -0.42 -35.80
N GLU A 721 -0.76 -1.61 -35.42
CA GLU A 721 -1.56 -1.87 -34.23
C GLU A 721 -0.71 -1.66 -32.97
N ALA A 722 0.51 -2.20 -32.96
CA ALA A 722 1.48 -1.96 -31.89
C ALA A 722 1.82 -0.47 -31.73
N ALA A 723 2.05 0.25 -32.84
CA ALA A 723 2.31 1.69 -32.80
C ALA A 723 1.10 2.48 -32.25
N SER A 724 -0.11 2.09 -32.63
CA SER A 724 -1.35 2.71 -32.15
C SER A 724 -1.52 2.51 -30.64
N LEU A 725 -1.38 1.27 -30.15
CA LEU A 725 -1.49 0.96 -28.73
C LEU A 725 -0.35 1.59 -27.90
N THR A 726 0.87 1.64 -28.45
CA THR A 726 2.00 2.38 -27.83
C THR A 726 1.67 3.86 -27.67
N ALA A 727 1.04 4.50 -28.67
CA ALA A 727 0.65 5.91 -28.59
C ALA A 727 -0.49 6.13 -27.58
N TRP A 728 -1.38 5.15 -27.38
CA TRP A 728 -2.43 5.23 -26.35
C TRP A 728 -1.85 5.06 -24.94
N LEU A 729 -0.97 4.06 -24.76
CA LEU A 729 -0.28 3.80 -23.50
C LEU A 729 0.62 4.97 -23.07
N LYS A 730 1.37 5.56 -24.02
CA LYS A 730 2.09 6.83 -23.78
C LYS A 730 1.12 7.92 -23.34
N GLY A 731 0.02 8.13 -24.06
CA GLY A 731 -0.96 9.16 -23.70
C GLY A 731 -1.51 9.02 -22.27
N GLU A 732 -1.68 7.80 -21.77
CA GLU A 732 -2.08 7.54 -20.37
C GLU A 732 -0.95 7.78 -19.37
N LEU A 733 0.27 7.30 -19.63
CA LEU A 733 1.40 7.52 -18.70
C LEU A 733 1.84 8.99 -18.66
N GLU A 734 1.76 9.70 -19.79
CA GLU A 734 2.08 11.14 -19.87
C GLU A 734 1.03 12.04 -19.19
N ASP A 735 -0.21 11.54 -19.05
CA ASP A 735 -1.29 12.13 -18.23
C ASP A 735 -0.92 11.96 -16.74
N TRP A 736 -0.75 10.71 -16.28
CA TRP A 736 -0.31 10.39 -14.91
C TRP A 736 0.97 11.08 -14.46
N PHE A 737 1.90 11.35 -15.38
CA PHE A 737 3.18 11.99 -15.10
C PHE A 737 3.13 13.52 -15.08
N LYS A 738 1.95 14.12 -15.08
CA LYS A 738 1.73 15.55 -14.85
C LYS A 738 0.62 15.73 -13.84
N ALA A 739 0.82 16.69 -12.94
CA ALA A 739 -0.19 17.05 -11.95
C ALA A 739 -0.98 18.30 -12.31
N ASP A 740 -0.65 18.97 -13.42
CA ASP A 740 -1.20 20.26 -13.84
C ASP A 740 -1.62 20.30 -15.32
N THR A 741 -2.18 19.21 -15.87
CA THR A 741 -2.48 19.08 -17.31
C THR A 741 -3.43 20.16 -17.84
N THR A 742 -4.24 20.75 -16.96
CA THR A 742 -5.19 21.84 -17.26
C THR A 742 -4.70 23.25 -16.91
N GLY A 743 -3.53 23.37 -16.25
CA GLY A 743 -2.97 24.63 -15.74
C GLY A 743 -3.23 24.91 -14.26
N ASP A 744 -4.21 24.21 -13.67
CA ASP A 744 -4.40 24.01 -12.23
C ASP A 744 -4.09 22.56 -11.88
N LEU A 745 -3.98 22.24 -10.58
CA LEU A 745 -3.80 20.84 -10.14
C LEU A 745 -4.96 19.97 -10.61
N ASP A 746 -4.67 18.79 -11.14
CA ASP A 746 -5.69 17.85 -11.59
C ASP A 746 -6.43 17.19 -10.40
N THR A 747 -7.61 16.60 -10.66
CA THR A 747 -8.44 15.97 -9.62
C THR A 747 -8.24 14.45 -9.52
N LYS A 748 -7.56 13.86 -10.51
CA LYS A 748 -7.25 12.43 -10.66
C LYS A 748 -6.17 12.25 -11.74
N LYS A 749 -5.61 11.05 -11.84
CA LYS A 749 -4.48 10.69 -12.70
C LYS A 749 -3.26 11.61 -12.52
N TYR A 750 -2.81 11.79 -11.27
CA TYR A 750 -1.57 12.50 -10.97
C TYR A 750 -0.92 11.97 -9.69
N PHE A 751 0.35 12.34 -9.47
CA PHE A 751 1.10 11.99 -8.26
C PHE A 751 1.29 13.19 -7.33
N VAL A 752 1.08 12.98 -6.03
CA VAL A 752 1.40 13.91 -4.94
C VAL A 752 2.56 13.35 -4.13
N TYR A 753 3.54 14.17 -3.77
CA TYR A 753 4.55 13.82 -2.76
C TYR A 753 4.10 14.29 -1.38
N ASP A 754 3.86 13.35 -0.47
CA ASP A 754 3.62 13.63 0.94
C ASP A 754 4.97 13.72 1.66
N GLU A 755 5.35 14.93 2.08
CA GLU A 755 6.63 15.18 2.76
C GLU A 755 6.67 14.65 4.21
N ASN A 756 5.52 14.44 4.85
CA ASN A 756 5.45 13.93 6.23
C ASN A 756 5.72 12.42 6.26
N TRP A 757 5.17 11.68 5.30
CA TRP A 757 5.38 10.25 5.14
C TRP A 757 6.48 9.91 4.14
N THR A 758 7.04 10.93 3.47
CA THR A 758 8.14 10.84 2.50
C THR A 758 7.84 9.80 1.44
N THR A 759 6.72 9.99 0.74
CA THR A 759 6.07 8.96 -0.07
C THR A 759 5.31 9.56 -1.25
N LEU A 760 5.25 8.82 -2.36
CA LEU A 760 4.55 9.24 -3.57
C LEU A 760 3.17 8.58 -3.65
N LEU A 761 2.12 9.39 -3.84
CA LEU A 761 0.73 9.00 -3.77
C LEU A 761 0.03 9.29 -5.10
N GLY A 762 -0.31 8.24 -5.85
CA GLY A 762 -1.07 8.36 -7.10
C GLY A 762 -2.57 8.50 -6.83
N VAL A 763 -3.18 9.61 -7.27
CA VAL A 763 -4.61 9.88 -7.25
C VAL A 763 -5.19 9.40 -8.58
N GLU A 764 -6.23 8.57 -8.70
CA GLU A 764 -7.19 8.08 -7.71
C GLU A 764 -6.69 6.82 -6.95
N GLU A 765 -7.06 6.69 -5.67
CA GLU A 765 -6.61 5.57 -4.84
C GLU A 765 -7.53 4.34 -4.86
N SER A 766 -6.90 3.17 -4.77
CA SER A 766 -7.55 1.90 -4.48
C SER A 766 -6.79 1.17 -3.37
N PHE A 767 -7.43 0.18 -2.74
CA PHE A 767 -6.83 -0.72 -1.72
C PHE A 767 -6.10 -0.04 -0.53
N PHE A 768 -6.51 1.18 -0.18
CA PHE A 768 -5.93 2.00 0.92
C PHE A 768 -4.48 2.45 0.67
N ALA A 769 -4.09 2.57 -0.61
CA ALA A 769 -2.79 3.06 -1.03
C ALA A 769 -2.45 4.47 -0.50
N HIS A 770 -3.41 5.32 -0.10
CA HIS A 770 -3.09 6.55 0.63
C HIS A 770 -3.21 6.35 2.14
N THR A 771 -4.38 5.95 2.64
CA THR A 771 -4.67 6.00 4.09
C THR A 771 -3.88 5.00 4.92
N GLU A 772 -3.42 3.90 4.33
CA GLU A 772 -2.59 2.86 4.98
C GLU A 772 -1.22 2.68 4.30
N LEU A 773 -0.99 3.41 3.20
CA LEU A 773 0.17 3.32 2.29
C LEU A 773 0.35 1.97 1.59
N ASN A 774 -0.68 1.13 1.56
CA ASN A 774 -0.57 -0.26 1.09
C ASN A 774 -0.15 -0.36 -0.40
N ASP A 775 0.51 -1.47 -0.74
CA ASP A 775 0.56 -2.02 -2.11
C ASP A 775 1.26 -1.20 -3.21
N HIS A 776 2.01 -0.14 -2.85
CA HIS A 776 2.75 0.71 -3.79
C HIS A 776 3.59 -0.08 -4.82
N HIS A 777 4.33 -1.11 -4.39
CA HIS A 777 5.09 -1.98 -5.31
C HIS A 777 4.23 -2.77 -6.31
N PHE A 778 3.02 -3.18 -5.94
CA PHE A 778 2.08 -3.85 -6.87
C PHE A 778 1.55 -2.83 -7.89
N HIS A 779 1.06 -1.69 -7.41
CA HIS A 779 0.49 -0.63 -8.24
C HIS A 779 1.53 -0.04 -9.20
N TYR A 780 2.62 0.51 -8.65
CA TYR A 780 3.64 1.23 -9.42
C TYR A 780 4.55 0.28 -10.22
N GLY A 781 4.68 -0.98 -9.80
CA GLY A 781 5.35 -2.02 -10.57
C GLY A 781 4.76 -2.22 -11.97
N TYR A 782 3.43 -2.09 -12.13
CA TYR A 782 2.78 -2.10 -13.44
C TYR A 782 3.12 -0.88 -14.30
N PHE A 783 3.22 0.31 -13.72
CA PHE A 783 3.63 1.53 -14.43
C PHE A 783 5.06 1.39 -14.95
N VAL A 784 5.98 0.90 -14.11
CA VAL A 784 7.38 0.64 -14.49
C VAL A 784 7.47 -0.46 -15.57
N ARG A 785 6.69 -1.55 -15.44
CA ARG A 785 6.60 -2.62 -16.47
C ARG A 785 6.16 -2.10 -17.82
N ALA A 786 5.15 -1.22 -17.84
CA ALA A 786 4.59 -0.64 -19.05
C ALA A 786 5.53 0.41 -19.67
N ALA A 787 6.12 1.27 -18.85
CA ALA A 787 7.18 2.18 -19.26
C ALA A 787 8.34 1.41 -19.91
N ALA A 788 8.82 0.32 -19.31
CA ALA A 788 9.92 -0.47 -19.86
C ALA A 788 9.67 -0.98 -21.30
N GLU A 789 8.44 -1.36 -21.68
CA GLU A 789 8.13 -1.75 -23.07
C GLU A 789 8.11 -0.56 -24.04
N ILE A 790 7.65 0.62 -23.60
CA ILE A 790 7.81 1.85 -24.37
C ILE A 790 9.31 2.12 -24.58
N CYS A 791 10.07 2.19 -23.49
CA CYS A 791 11.48 2.55 -23.47
C CYS A 791 12.36 1.58 -24.27
N ARG A 792 12.03 0.28 -24.27
CA ARG A 792 12.71 -0.75 -25.09
C ARG A 792 12.67 -0.43 -26.59
N THR A 793 11.62 0.25 -27.05
CA THR A 793 11.41 0.56 -28.48
C THR A 793 11.54 2.04 -28.82
N ASP A 794 11.48 2.91 -27.82
CA ASP A 794 11.73 4.34 -27.90
C ASP A 794 12.47 4.82 -26.64
N LYS A 795 13.78 4.58 -26.61
CA LYS A 795 14.68 5.02 -25.53
C LYS A 795 14.69 6.54 -25.32
N SER A 796 14.20 7.33 -26.28
CA SER A 796 14.14 8.79 -26.14
C SER A 796 13.02 9.24 -25.20
N TRP A 797 11.95 8.46 -25.07
CA TRP A 797 10.82 8.78 -24.20
C TRP A 797 11.18 8.71 -22.70
N CYS A 798 12.15 7.87 -22.32
CA CYS A 798 12.76 7.85 -20.99
C CYS A 798 14.06 8.68 -20.88
N GLY A 799 14.30 9.63 -21.79
CA GLY A 799 15.38 10.60 -21.61
C GLY A 799 15.20 11.42 -20.33
N GLU A 800 16.30 11.95 -19.81
CA GLU A 800 16.33 12.84 -18.63
C GLU A 800 15.54 14.14 -18.86
N ASP A 801 15.39 14.58 -20.11
CA ASP A 801 14.54 15.71 -20.53
C ASP A 801 13.09 15.30 -20.89
N LYS A 802 12.73 14.04 -20.61
CA LYS A 802 11.44 13.41 -20.91
C LYS A 802 10.90 12.75 -19.65
N TYR A 803 10.33 11.55 -19.73
CA TYR A 803 9.61 10.93 -18.61
C TYR A 803 10.46 9.92 -17.81
N GLY A 804 11.75 9.79 -18.13
CA GLY A 804 12.69 8.95 -17.37
C GLY A 804 12.69 9.27 -15.87
N PRO A 805 12.86 10.55 -15.47
CA PRO A 805 12.86 10.96 -14.06
C PRO A 805 11.57 10.62 -13.30
N MET A 806 10.42 10.52 -13.97
CA MET A 806 9.15 10.10 -13.37
C MET A 806 9.09 8.58 -13.12
N VAL A 807 9.64 7.79 -14.05
CA VAL A 807 9.80 6.33 -13.84
C VAL A 807 10.81 6.05 -12.74
N ASP A 808 11.91 6.80 -12.69
CA ASP A 808 12.88 6.74 -11.60
C ASP A 808 12.22 7.07 -10.25
N LEU A 809 11.36 8.10 -10.18
CA LEU A 809 10.64 8.48 -8.97
C LEU A 809 9.70 7.38 -8.45
N LEU A 810 8.96 6.71 -9.35
CA LEU A 810 8.12 5.55 -8.98
C LEU A 810 8.96 4.42 -8.38
N ILE A 811 10.10 4.08 -8.99
CA ILE A 811 10.99 3.04 -8.47
C ILE A 811 11.58 3.44 -7.11
N ARG A 812 11.95 4.72 -6.94
CA ARG A 812 12.47 5.23 -5.66
C ARG A 812 11.44 5.10 -4.54
N ASP A 813 10.17 5.34 -4.81
CA ASP A 813 9.15 5.26 -3.76
C ASP A 813 9.03 3.86 -3.13
N TYR A 814 8.92 2.79 -3.93
CA TYR A 814 8.76 1.42 -3.39
C TYR A 814 10.09 0.68 -3.17
N ALA A 815 11.17 1.12 -3.83
CA ALA A 815 12.47 0.45 -3.88
C ALA A 815 13.69 1.41 -3.90
N ALA A 816 13.65 2.51 -3.14
CA ALA A 816 14.79 3.43 -2.97
C ALA A 816 16.09 2.75 -2.55
N SER A 817 17.21 3.33 -2.98
CA SER A 817 18.57 2.90 -2.63
C SER A 817 19.00 3.46 -1.25
N LYS A 818 20.06 2.92 -0.64
CA LYS A 818 20.54 3.43 0.67
C LYS A 818 21.04 4.87 0.50
N GLY A 819 20.54 5.78 1.35
CA GLY A 819 20.91 7.20 1.30
C GLY A 819 20.09 8.05 0.32
N ASP A 820 18.98 7.53 -0.21
CA ASP A 820 17.97 8.34 -0.90
C ASP A 820 17.45 9.46 0.02
N ASP A 821 17.22 10.65 -0.54
CA ASP A 821 16.85 11.87 0.18
C ASP A 821 15.34 12.08 0.31
N MET A 822 14.54 11.41 -0.53
CA MET A 822 13.08 11.54 -0.59
C MET A 822 12.34 10.30 -0.06
N PHE A 823 12.95 9.12 -0.07
CA PHE A 823 12.24 7.86 0.20
C PHE A 823 13.05 6.90 1.08
N PRO A 824 12.40 6.09 1.94
CA PRO A 824 13.10 5.12 2.79
C PRO A 824 13.71 3.98 1.96
N TYR A 825 14.90 3.53 2.34
CA TYR A 825 15.55 2.39 1.70
C TYR A 825 14.61 1.19 1.61
N LEU A 826 14.35 0.72 0.38
CA LEU A 826 13.48 -0.40 0.07
C LEU A 826 12.16 -0.37 0.86
N ARG A 827 11.27 0.60 0.57
CA ARG A 827 10.00 0.76 1.31
C ARG A 827 9.26 -0.57 1.49
N ASN A 828 8.86 -1.24 0.41
CA ASN A 828 8.06 -2.47 0.50
C ASN A 828 8.89 -3.72 0.83
N PHE A 829 10.11 -3.83 0.30
CA PHE A 829 10.95 -5.01 0.51
C PHE A 829 11.55 -5.03 1.93
N ASP A 830 11.56 -6.19 2.59
CA ASP A 830 12.14 -6.37 3.92
C ASP A 830 13.42 -7.22 3.84
N PRO A 831 14.62 -6.60 3.90
CA PRO A 831 15.88 -7.33 3.79
C PRO A 831 16.07 -8.42 4.84
N ALA A 832 15.41 -8.32 6.00
CA ALA A 832 15.53 -9.30 7.07
C ALA A 832 14.68 -10.57 6.84
N ASN A 833 13.68 -10.49 5.96
CA ASN A 833 12.79 -11.58 5.56
C ASN A 833 13.07 -12.08 4.13
N GLY A 834 13.68 -11.25 3.27
CA GLY A 834 13.97 -11.56 1.87
C GLY A 834 12.78 -11.41 0.92
N PHE A 835 11.66 -10.83 1.38
CA PHE A 835 10.45 -10.60 0.60
C PHE A 835 9.76 -9.30 1.01
N SER A 836 8.72 -8.90 0.27
CA SER A 836 8.01 -7.64 0.48
C SER A 836 6.87 -7.73 1.49
N TRP A 837 6.56 -6.63 2.16
CA TRP A 837 5.30 -6.47 2.89
C TRP A 837 4.33 -5.56 2.12
N ALA A 838 3.06 -5.94 2.15
CA ALA A 838 1.96 -5.27 1.47
C ALA A 838 1.41 -4.08 2.26
N SER A 839 1.25 -4.20 3.59
CA SER A 839 0.68 -3.13 4.41
C SER A 839 1.71 -2.14 4.94
N GLY A 840 1.46 -0.85 4.76
CA GLY A 840 2.30 0.22 5.30
C GLY A 840 2.15 0.34 6.81
N GLN A 841 0.91 0.31 7.30
CA GLN A 841 0.54 0.44 8.71
C GLN A 841 0.72 -0.85 9.54
N ALA A 842 0.59 -2.04 8.93
CA ALA A 842 0.71 -3.34 9.62
C ALA A 842 -0.19 -3.50 10.86
N ASN A 843 -1.41 -2.95 10.83
CA ASN A 843 -2.30 -2.89 11.99
C ASN A 843 -3.09 -4.19 12.25
N PHE A 844 -2.38 -5.30 12.45
CA PHE A 844 -2.97 -6.61 12.70
C PHE A 844 -2.28 -7.34 13.84
N ALA A 845 -3.02 -8.15 14.60
CA ALA A 845 -2.46 -9.00 15.67
C ALA A 845 -1.54 -10.12 15.15
N LEU A 846 -1.58 -10.39 13.84
CA LEU A 846 -0.69 -11.30 13.13
C LEU A 846 0.57 -10.62 12.58
N GLY A 847 0.74 -9.31 12.79
CA GLY A 847 1.80 -8.51 12.19
C GLY A 847 1.49 -8.12 10.74
N ASN A 848 2.53 -7.81 9.96
CA ASN A 848 2.37 -7.43 8.55
C ASN A 848 2.02 -8.65 7.67
N ASN A 849 1.58 -8.42 6.43
CA ASN A 849 1.18 -9.47 5.48
C ASN A 849 1.67 -9.22 4.05
N ASN A 850 1.68 -10.28 3.24
CA ASN A 850 1.82 -10.22 1.78
C ASN A 850 0.97 -11.34 1.15
N GLU A 851 0.21 -11.00 0.11
CA GLU A 851 -0.55 -11.92 -0.73
C GLU A 851 0.23 -12.27 -2.02
N SER A 852 0.25 -11.39 -3.03
CA SER A 852 0.81 -11.71 -4.36
C SER A 852 2.34 -11.57 -4.42
N THR A 853 3.07 -12.68 -4.36
CA THR A 853 4.52 -12.65 -4.63
C THR A 853 4.84 -12.39 -6.10
N SER A 854 3.92 -12.74 -7.02
CA SER A 854 4.06 -12.55 -8.46
C SER A 854 3.95 -11.09 -8.87
N GLU A 855 3.08 -10.27 -8.26
CA GLU A 855 3.07 -8.82 -8.48
C GLU A 855 4.36 -8.14 -7.97
N ALA A 856 4.89 -8.58 -6.81
CA ALA A 856 6.20 -8.13 -6.34
C ALA A 856 7.33 -8.53 -7.33
N ALA A 857 7.37 -9.77 -7.79
CA ALA A 857 8.35 -10.23 -8.78
C ALA A 857 8.25 -9.49 -10.12
N ASN A 858 7.03 -9.17 -10.58
CA ASN A 858 6.81 -8.30 -11.73
C ASN A 858 7.39 -6.91 -11.51
N SER A 859 7.17 -6.29 -10.34
CA SER A 859 7.73 -4.98 -10.00
C SER A 859 9.27 -4.95 -10.01
N TYR A 860 9.93 -6.00 -9.52
CA TYR A 860 11.39 -6.09 -9.45
C TYR A 860 12.02 -6.52 -10.77
N GLY A 861 11.35 -7.40 -11.53
CA GLY A 861 11.74 -7.70 -12.91
C GLY A 861 11.69 -6.48 -13.81
N ALA A 862 10.69 -5.58 -13.62
CA ALA A 862 10.56 -4.34 -14.37
C ALA A 862 11.72 -3.37 -14.10
N ILE A 863 12.23 -3.31 -12.86
CA ILE A 863 13.46 -2.58 -12.51
C ILE A 863 14.66 -3.11 -13.32
N ILE A 864 14.81 -4.44 -13.45
CA ILE A 864 15.89 -5.04 -14.25
C ILE A 864 15.78 -4.62 -15.72
N LEU A 865 14.59 -4.72 -16.32
CA LEU A 865 14.39 -4.31 -17.72
C LEU A 865 14.73 -2.82 -17.91
N TYR A 866 14.25 -1.96 -17.01
CA TYR A 866 14.46 -0.51 -17.10
C TYR A 866 15.94 -0.12 -16.88
N GLY A 867 16.62 -0.74 -15.91
CA GLY A 867 18.07 -0.57 -15.71
C GLY A 867 18.89 -1.00 -16.92
N LEU A 868 18.55 -2.13 -17.56
CA LEU A 868 19.17 -2.56 -18.82
C LEU A 868 18.93 -1.58 -19.98
N ILE A 869 17.78 -0.89 -20.01
CA ILE A 869 17.47 0.13 -21.02
C ILE A 869 18.25 1.42 -20.77
N LYS A 870 18.38 1.88 -19.52
CA LYS A 870 19.21 3.06 -19.17
C LYS A 870 20.72 2.77 -19.25
N GLY A 871 21.13 1.51 -19.16
CA GLY A 871 22.54 1.12 -18.97
C GLY A 871 23.03 1.33 -17.53
N ASP A 872 22.11 1.30 -16.55
CA ASP A 872 22.38 1.50 -15.13
C ASP A 872 22.58 0.15 -14.43
N GLN A 873 23.84 -0.19 -14.14
CA GLN A 873 24.19 -1.46 -13.50
C GLN A 873 23.77 -1.52 -12.02
N GLU A 874 23.73 -0.39 -11.30
CA GLU A 874 23.30 -0.39 -9.89
C GLU A 874 21.79 -0.67 -9.79
N LEU A 875 21.02 -0.12 -10.74
CA LEU A 875 19.59 -0.40 -10.85
C LEU A 875 19.32 -1.86 -11.28
N VAL A 876 20.11 -2.39 -12.22
CA VAL A 876 20.07 -3.82 -12.60
C VAL A 876 20.40 -4.73 -11.42
N ASP A 877 21.49 -4.48 -10.69
CA ASP A 877 21.91 -5.31 -9.56
C ASP A 877 20.90 -5.28 -8.41
N LYS A 878 20.30 -4.10 -8.13
CA LYS A 878 19.18 -3.96 -7.20
C LYS A 878 17.97 -4.78 -7.65
N GLY A 879 17.57 -4.69 -8.91
CA GLY A 879 16.48 -5.48 -9.48
C GLY A 879 16.72 -6.98 -9.36
N ILE A 880 17.93 -7.45 -9.67
CA ILE A 880 18.35 -8.85 -9.55
C ILE A 880 18.26 -9.32 -8.10
N TYR A 881 18.75 -8.55 -7.13
CA TYR A 881 18.66 -8.88 -5.70
C TYR A 881 17.20 -9.05 -5.23
N LEU A 882 16.34 -8.07 -5.53
CA LEU A 882 14.95 -8.08 -5.09
C LEU A 882 14.15 -9.21 -5.77
N HIS A 883 14.42 -9.46 -7.05
CA HIS A 883 13.78 -10.52 -7.83
C HIS A 883 14.22 -11.92 -7.38
N ALA A 884 15.52 -12.19 -7.26
CA ALA A 884 16.05 -13.47 -6.80
C ALA A 884 15.56 -13.81 -5.38
N SER A 885 15.51 -12.81 -4.48
CA SER A 885 15.01 -13.00 -3.12
C SER A 885 13.50 -13.31 -3.10
N SER A 886 12.71 -12.61 -3.91
CA SER A 886 11.27 -12.90 -4.07
C SER A 886 11.02 -14.30 -4.65
N ALA A 887 11.78 -14.69 -5.67
CA ALA A 887 11.71 -16.01 -6.29
C ALA A 887 12.06 -17.15 -5.31
N ALA A 888 13.10 -16.98 -4.50
CA ALA A 888 13.51 -17.99 -3.53
C ALA A 888 12.54 -18.11 -2.34
N THR A 889 12.02 -16.99 -1.85
CA THR A 889 11.05 -16.96 -0.73
C THR A 889 9.67 -17.48 -1.11
N TYR A 890 9.25 -17.32 -2.38
CA TYR A 890 8.07 -18.01 -2.93
C TYR A 890 8.17 -19.53 -2.76
N TRP A 891 9.31 -20.14 -3.13
CA TRP A 891 9.50 -21.59 -3.02
C TRP A 891 9.71 -22.06 -1.58
N GLU A 892 10.43 -21.27 -0.78
CA GLU A 892 10.74 -21.60 0.61
C GLU A 892 9.51 -21.46 1.53
N TYR A 893 8.81 -20.32 1.47
CA TYR A 893 7.80 -19.95 2.48
C TYR A 893 6.35 -20.06 2.00
N TRP A 894 6.03 -19.75 0.74
CA TRP A 894 4.67 -19.92 0.21
C TRP A 894 4.38 -21.37 -0.17
N ASN A 895 5.37 -22.09 -0.70
CA ASN A 895 5.16 -23.41 -1.31
C ASN A 895 5.85 -24.57 -0.57
N ASN A 896 6.64 -24.28 0.47
CA ASN A 896 7.26 -25.30 1.34
C ASN A 896 7.91 -26.45 0.55
N LEU A 897 8.69 -26.10 -0.48
CA LEU A 897 9.16 -27.05 -1.50
C LEU A 897 9.87 -28.27 -0.91
N ASP A 898 10.74 -28.07 0.08
CA ASP A 898 11.47 -29.17 0.72
C ASP A 898 10.56 -30.04 1.59
N GLY A 899 9.54 -29.47 2.25
CA GLY A 899 8.51 -30.23 2.96
C GLY A 899 7.70 -31.11 2.01
N TYR A 900 7.27 -30.55 0.87
CA TYR A 900 6.62 -31.31 -0.21
C TYR A 900 7.52 -32.45 -0.72
N ARG A 901 8.81 -32.18 -0.95
CA ARG A 901 9.76 -33.20 -1.45
C ARG A 901 10.10 -34.26 -0.40
N ASN A 902 10.22 -33.91 0.88
CA ASN A 902 10.41 -34.87 1.98
C ASN A 902 9.27 -35.92 2.05
N ALA A 903 8.04 -35.52 1.72
CA ALA A 903 6.90 -36.44 1.68
C ALA A 903 6.91 -37.40 0.46
N SER A 904 7.81 -37.21 -0.51
CA SER A 904 7.84 -37.93 -1.78
C SER A 904 9.00 -38.94 -1.86
N PRO A 905 8.74 -40.21 -2.23
CA PRO A 905 9.79 -41.23 -2.37
C PRO A 905 10.74 -40.99 -3.57
N SER A 906 10.48 -39.97 -4.39
CA SER A 906 11.34 -39.55 -5.49
C SER A 906 12.52 -38.68 -5.05
N TYR A 907 12.47 -38.12 -3.83
CA TYR A 907 13.50 -37.22 -3.30
C TYR A 907 14.13 -37.79 -2.01
N PRO A 908 15.34 -37.34 -1.64
CA PRO A 908 15.92 -37.65 -0.34
C PRO A 908 15.10 -36.99 0.78
N ASP A 909 14.81 -37.74 1.84
CA ASP A 909 14.31 -37.18 3.10
C ASP A 909 15.42 -36.35 3.77
N LEU A 910 15.23 -35.04 3.84
CA LEU A 910 16.13 -34.07 4.48
C LEU A 910 15.81 -33.89 5.98
N GLY A 911 14.74 -34.51 6.46
CA GLY A 911 14.25 -34.48 7.84
C GLY A 911 13.43 -33.23 8.20
N ASP A 912 12.63 -33.36 9.26
CA ASP A 912 11.60 -32.42 9.74
C ASP A 912 12.03 -30.95 9.84
N SER A 913 13.34 -30.67 9.98
CA SER A 913 13.84 -29.28 10.04
C SER A 913 13.81 -28.53 8.71
N TYR A 914 13.61 -29.24 7.59
CA TYR A 914 13.40 -28.66 6.25
C TYR A 914 11.92 -28.41 5.93
N ASP A 915 10.99 -28.97 6.72
CA ASP A 915 9.55 -28.74 6.57
C ASP A 915 9.15 -27.43 7.29
N ASN A 916 8.82 -26.42 6.48
CA ASN A 916 8.50 -25.09 6.97
C ASN A 916 7.08 -24.99 7.51
N PHE A 917 6.16 -25.80 7.00
CA PHE A 917 4.79 -25.84 7.51
C PHE A 917 4.73 -26.67 8.80
N PRO A 918 3.78 -26.37 9.71
CA PRO A 918 3.55 -27.18 10.90
C PRO A 918 2.76 -28.44 10.57
N ASP A 919 3.05 -29.51 11.33
CA ASP A 919 2.30 -30.77 11.31
C ASP A 919 0.78 -30.52 11.29
N ASN A 920 0.06 -31.31 10.49
CA ASN A 920 -1.40 -31.25 10.27
C ASN A 920 -1.92 -30.08 9.40
N TYR A 921 -1.07 -29.18 8.89
CA TYR A 921 -1.46 -28.29 7.80
C TYR A 921 -1.46 -29.09 6.48
N ASN A 922 -2.64 -29.35 5.92
CA ASN A 922 -2.82 -30.35 4.85
C ASN A 922 -2.80 -29.78 3.42
N TYR A 923 -2.28 -28.56 3.24
CA TYR A 923 -2.14 -27.91 1.94
C TYR A 923 -0.65 -27.81 1.59
N ILE A 924 -0.31 -28.11 0.33
CA ILE A 924 1.08 -28.00 -0.16
C ILE A 924 1.58 -26.56 -0.24
N THR A 925 0.67 -25.58 -0.17
CA THR A 925 0.92 -24.15 -0.38
C THR A 925 0.13 -23.30 0.60
N THR A 926 0.46 -22.02 0.69
CA THR A 926 -0.30 -20.96 1.34
C THR A 926 -0.29 -19.72 0.44
N SER A 927 -1.15 -18.73 0.68
CA SER A 927 -1.34 -17.60 -0.25
C SER A 927 -1.12 -16.24 0.41
N ILE A 928 -1.58 -16.04 1.64
CA ILE A 928 -1.22 -14.86 2.44
C ILE A 928 -0.26 -15.29 3.53
N ILE A 929 0.96 -14.75 3.50
CA ILE A 929 1.90 -14.87 4.60
C ILE A 929 1.70 -13.70 5.57
N TRP A 930 1.77 -14.03 6.87
CA TRP A 930 1.68 -13.09 7.98
C TRP A 930 2.94 -13.12 8.83
N GLY A 931 3.30 -12.02 9.49
CA GLY A 931 4.42 -11.97 10.44
C GLY A 931 4.34 -13.01 11.58
N ARG A 932 3.15 -13.55 11.85
CA ARG A 932 2.90 -14.60 12.87
C ARG A 932 2.11 -15.81 12.35
N GLY A 933 2.14 -16.08 11.05
CA GLY A 933 1.43 -17.23 10.45
C GLY A 933 1.40 -17.24 8.92
N ALA A 934 0.48 -18.02 8.37
CA ALA A 934 0.04 -17.95 6.97
C ALA A 934 -1.40 -18.49 6.83
N SER A 935 -2.08 -18.10 5.75
CA SER A 935 -3.45 -18.49 5.46
C SER A 935 -3.68 -18.79 3.97
N PHE A 936 -4.36 -19.92 3.71
CA PHE A 936 -4.86 -20.34 2.40
C PHE A 936 -6.21 -19.65 2.12
N SER A 937 -6.12 -18.39 1.69
CA SER A 937 -7.23 -17.45 1.51
C SER A 937 -6.83 -16.33 0.54
N THR A 938 -7.79 -15.56 0.01
CA THR A 938 -7.47 -14.20 -0.49
C THR A 938 -8.25 -13.13 0.26
N TRP A 939 -7.85 -11.88 0.08
CA TRP A 939 -8.59 -10.71 0.58
C TRP A 939 -10.01 -10.55 0.02
N PHE A 940 -10.33 -11.21 -1.09
CA PHE A 940 -11.58 -10.99 -1.85
C PHE A 940 -12.37 -12.26 -2.18
N SER A 941 -11.78 -13.47 -2.14
CA SER A 941 -12.45 -14.70 -2.57
C SER A 941 -11.94 -15.98 -1.89
N PRO A 942 -12.85 -16.91 -1.50
CA PRO A 942 -12.49 -18.21 -0.95
C PRO A 942 -12.23 -19.29 -2.02
N ALA A 943 -12.37 -18.98 -3.32
CA ALA A 943 -12.23 -19.97 -4.39
C ALA A 943 -10.76 -20.34 -4.62
N TYR A 944 -10.48 -21.63 -4.80
CA TYR A 944 -9.12 -22.18 -4.96
C TYR A 944 -8.46 -21.62 -6.23
N ALA A 945 -9.28 -21.36 -7.26
CA ALA A 945 -8.86 -20.70 -8.50
C ALA A 945 -8.26 -19.30 -8.25
N HIS A 946 -8.71 -18.55 -7.24
CA HIS A 946 -8.16 -17.25 -6.87
C HIS A 946 -7.03 -17.39 -5.85
N ILE A 947 -7.20 -18.23 -4.81
CA ILE A 947 -6.21 -18.45 -3.74
C ILE A 947 -4.84 -18.87 -4.31
N LEU A 948 -4.82 -19.71 -5.34
CA LEU A 948 -3.58 -20.10 -6.02
C LEU A 948 -3.30 -19.21 -7.24
N GLY A 949 -4.32 -18.76 -7.97
CA GLY A 949 -4.15 -17.92 -9.17
C GLY A 949 -3.49 -16.56 -8.89
N ILE A 950 -3.65 -16.02 -7.67
CA ILE A 950 -3.06 -14.74 -7.25
C ILE A 950 -1.52 -14.77 -7.14
N GLN A 951 -0.94 -15.98 -7.03
CA GLN A 951 0.52 -16.20 -7.13
C GLN A 951 0.99 -16.42 -8.57
N GLY A 952 0.07 -16.50 -9.52
CA GLY A 952 0.36 -16.61 -10.95
C GLY A 952 0.45 -15.25 -11.62
N LEU A 953 -0.52 -14.37 -11.33
CA LEU A 953 -0.73 -13.13 -12.05
C LEU A 953 0.21 -11.99 -11.59
N PRO A 954 0.61 -11.05 -12.49
CA PRO A 954 0.42 -11.10 -13.93
C PRO A 954 1.35 -12.15 -14.58
N LEU A 955 0.83 -12.97 -15.49
CA LEU A 955 1.68 -13.89 -16.24
C LEU A 955 2.47 -13.10 -17.30
N ASN A 956 3.78 -13.05 -17.12
CA ASN A 956 4.74 -12.56 -18.10
C ASN A 956 6.14 -13.15 -17.78
N PRO A 957 7.17 -12.92 -18.60
CA PRO A 957 8.52 -13.45 -18.35
C PRO A 957 9.25 -12.93 -17.11
N LEU A 958 8.68 -11.99 -16.36
CA LEU A 958 9.23 -11.54 -15.08
C LEU A 958 8.83 -12.49 -13.93
N VAL A 959 7.81 -13.33 -14.10
CA VAL A 959 7.35 -14.28 -13.08
C VAL A 959 7.76 -15.72 -13.36
N PHE A 960 8.76 -15.95 -14.23
CA PHE A 960 9.28 -17.28 -14.59
C PHE A 960 9.66 -18.20 -13.41
N HIS A 961 9.94 -17.63 -12.23
CA HIS A 961 10.23 -18.40 -11.01
C HIS A 961 9.14 -19.42 -10.65
N ILE A 962 7.87 -19.16 -11.00
CA ILE A 962 6.73 -20.06 -10.80
C ILE A 962 6.91 -21.39 -11.56
N GLY A 963 7.58 -21.37 -12.71
CA GLY A 963 7.78 -22.54 -13.56
C GLY A 963 8.96 -23.44 -13.18
N LEU A 964 9.73 -23.13 -12.13
CA LEU A 964 11.00 -23.82 -11.81
C LEU A 964 10.84 -25.29 -11.41
N HIS A 965 9.69 -25.68 -10.85
CA HIS A 965 9.48 -27.00 -10.25
C HIS A 965 8.21 -27.66 -10.78
N ALA A 966 8.32 -28.22 -11.99
CA ALA A 966 7.23 -28.88 -12.70
C ALA A 966 6.59 -30.05 -11.93
N ASP A 967 7.38 -30.73 -11.07
CA ASP A 967 6.90 -31.77 -10.16
C ASP A 967 5.86 -31.22 -9.18
N TYR A 968 6.20 -30.12 -8.50
CA TYR A 968 5.31 -29.42 -7.58
C TYR A 968 4.14 -28.77 -8.30
N MET A 969 4.41 -28.07 -9.40
CA MET A 969 3.40 -27.27 -10.12
C MET A 969 2.27 -28.14 -10.71
N LYS A 970 2.53 -29.41 -10.99
CA LYS A 970 1.48 -30.36 -11.39
C LYS A 970 0.42 -30.53 -10.28
N ASP A 971 0.85 -30.76 -9.04
CA ASP A 971 -0.05 -30.95 -7.91
C ASP A 971 -0.68 -29.62 -7.46
N TYR A 972 0.03 -28.50 -7.63
CA TYR A 972 -0.50 -27.14 -7.46
C TYR A 972 -1.66 -26.83 -8.44
N VAL A 973 -1.50 -27.18 -9.71
CA VAL A 973 -2.54 -27.05 -10.74
C VAL A 973 -3.72 -27.99 -10.46
N GLU A 974 -3.47 -29.24 -10.03
CA GLU A 974 -4.55 -30.14 -9.61
C GLU A 974 -5.35 -29.57 -8.41
N LEU A 975 -4.65 -28.98 -7.43
CA LEU A 975 -5.27 -28.35 -6.24
C LEU A 975 -6.13 -27.14 -6.63
N GLY A 976 -5.60 -26.22 -7.43
CA GLY A 976 -6.33 -25.01 -7.87
C GLY A 976 -7.57 -25.31 -8.70
N LEU A 977 -7.51 -26.38 -9.50
CA LEU A 977 -8.62 -26.84 -10.34
C LEU A 977 -9.58 -27.81 -9.62
N THR A 978 -9.45 -28.01 -8.30
CA THR A 978 -10.34 -28.93 -7.53
C THR A 978 -11.82 -28.55 -7.60
N GLU A 979 -12.12 -27.26 -7.71
CA GLU A 979 -13.48 -26.69 -7.79
C GLU A 979 -14.00 -26.62 -9.23
N SER A 980 -13.16 -26.90 -10.23
CA SER A 980 -13.60 -27.00 -11.64
C SER A 980 -14.50 -28.23 -11.85
N SER A 981 -15.58 -28.02 -12.61
CA SER A 981 -16.57 -29.08 -12.95
C SER A 981 -15.99 -30.26 -13.72
N ASN A 982 -14.83 -30.09 -14.39
CA ASN A 982 -14.14 -31.14 -15.14
C ASN A 982 -12.66 -31.33 -14.73
N ARG A 983 -12.22 -30.68 -13.64
CA ARG A 983 -10.80 -30.61 -13.19
C ARG A 983 -9.83 -30.02 -14.21
N LYS A 984 -10.33 -29.12 -15.06
CA LYS A 984 -9.55 -28.34 -16.05
C LYS A 984 -9.99 -26.87 -16.06
N PRO A 985 -9.20 -25.93 -16.62
CA PRO A 985 -9.60 -24.51 -16.64
C PRO A 985 -10.91 -24.26 -17.40
N SER A 986 -11.20 -25.00 -18.47
CA SER A 986 -12.47 -24.92 -19.21
C SER A 986 -13.73 -25.15 -18.36
N GLY A 987 -13.63 -25.93 -17.27
CA GLY A 987 -14.74 -26.23 -16.36
C GLY A 987 -14.88 -25.29 -15.16
N LEU A 988 -14.03 -24.25 -15.06
CA LEU A 988 -14.16 -23.17 -14.08
C LEU A 988 -15.32 -22.23 -14.43
N LEU A 989 -15.81 -21.47 -13.45
CA LEU A 989 -16.84 -20.46 -13.64
C LEU A 989 -16.27 -19.22 -14.35
N ASP A 990 -17.15 -18.37 -14.88
CA ASP A 990 -16.73 -17.05 -15.37
C ASP A 990 -16.22 -16.21 -14.18
N GLY A 991 -15.17 -15.40 -14.41
CA GLY A 991 -14.45 -14.69 -13.36
C GLY A 991 -13.40 -15.53 -12.62
N HIS A 992 -13.38 -16.86 -12.73
CA HIS A 992 -12.38 -17.73 -12.10
C HIS A 992 -11.10 -17.93 -12.94
N TRP A 993 -10.73 -16.93 -13.76
CA TRP A 993 -9.43 -16.81 -14.44
C TRP A 993 -8.95 -18.04 -15.25
N ARG A 994 -9.77 -18.49 -16.22
CA ARG A 994 -9.45 -19.69 -17.04
C ARG A 994 -8.10 -19.58 -17.76
N ASP A 995 -7.77 -18.38 -18.22
CA ASP A 995 -6.50 -17.98 -18.84
C ASP A 995 -5.30 -18.08 -17.92
N ILE A 996 -5.36 -17.50 -16.72
CA ILE A 996 -4.31 -17.64 -15.71
C ILE A 996 -4.03 -19.13 -15.46
N TRP A 997 -5.07 -19.95 -15.36
CA TRP A 997 -4.94 -21.40 -15.18
C TRP A 997 -4.42 -22.15 -16.41
N TRP A 998 -4.80 -21.78 -17.64
CA TRP A 998 -4.19 -22.33 -18.85
C TRP A 998 -2.70 -21.95 -18.96
N ASN A 999 -2.34 -20.72 -18.59
CA ASN A 999 -0.96 -20.22 -18.64
C ASN A 999 -0.05 -20.91 -17.60
N LEU A 1000 -0.54 -21.09 -16.35
CA LEU A 1000 0.13 -21.87 -15.31
C LEU A 1000 0.25 -23.35 -15.68
N TRP A 1001 -0.82 -23.96 -16.20
CA TRP A 1001 -0.79 -25.36 -16.61
C TRP A 1001 0.18 -25.59 -17.77
N ALA A 1002 0.29 -24.64 -18.72
CA ALA A 1002 1.20 -24.75 -19.85
C ALA A 1002 2.69 -24.75 -19.44
N MET A 1003 3.06 -24.20 -18.28
CA MET A 1003 4.41 -24.34 -17.73
C MET A 1003 4.77 -25.80 -17.40
N THR A 1004 3.78 -26.68 -17.21
CA THR A 1004 4.00 -28.11 -16.88
C THR A 1004 3.59 -29.06 -18.01
N ASP A 1005 2.43 -28.85 -18.62
CA ASP A 1005 1.87 -29.66 -19.70
C ASP A 1005 1.10 -28.76 -20.68
N ALA A 1006 1.86 -28.13 -21.60
CA ALA A 1006 1.31 -27.25 -22.63
C ALA A 1006 0.36 -27.99 -23.59
N ASP A 1007 0.63 -29.26 -23.92
CA ASP A 1007 -0.25 -30.06 -24.79
C ASP A 1007 -1.63 -30.25 -24.15
N ALA A 1008 -1.69 -30.60 -22.87
CA ALA A 1008 -2.95 -30.76 -22.15
C ALA A 1008 -3.67 -29.42 -21.93
N SER A 1009 -2.93 -28.34 -21.68
CA SER A 1009 -3.49 -26.99 -21.56
C SER A 1009 -4.10 -26.49 -22.87
N ILE A 1010 -3.38 -26.60 -23.99
CA ILE A 1010 -3.88 -26.26 -25.34
C ILE A 1010 -5.11 -27.11 -25.69
N ALA A 1011 -5.05 -28.43 -25.47
CA ALA A 1011 -6.17 -29.32 -25.77
C ALA A 1011 -7.43 -29.02 -24.92
N ASP A 1012 -7.29 -28.36 -23.77
CA ASP A 1012 -8.42 -27.86 -22.99
C ASP A 1012 -8.89 -26.47 -23.45
N TYR A 1013 -7.96 -25.55 -23.71
CA TYR A 1013 -8.22 -24.24 -24.29
C TYR A 1013 -9.02 -24.35 -25.59
N GLU A 1014 -8.64 -25.24 -26.51
CA GLU A 1014 -9.32 -25.47 -27.78
C GLU A 1014 -10.77 -25.96 -27.64
N THR A 1015 -11.19 -26.47 -26.47
CA THR A 1015 -12.61 -26.83 -26.22
C THR A 1015 -13.52 -25.62 -26.01
N VAL A 1016 -12.94 -24.48 -25.61
CA VAL A 1016 -13.63 -23.20 -25.37
C VAL A 1016 -13.27 -22.17 -26.46
N GLY A 1017 -12.05 -22.23 -26.99
CA GLY A 1017 -11.49 -21.23 -27.88
C GLY A 1017 -11.45 -19.84 -27.23
N SER A 1018 -11.65 -18.79 -28.01
CA SER A 1018 -11.72 -17.40 -27.52
C SER A 1018 -13.04 -17.06 -26.79
N ASN A 1019 -13.92 -18.03 -26.52
CA ASN A 1019 -15.22 -17.83 -25.88
C ASN A 1019 -15.14 -17.91 -24.34
N TYR A 1020 -14.31 -17.04 -23.75
CA TYR A 1020 -14.23 -16.82 -22.30
C TYR A 1020 -14.03 -15.33 -22.00
N ILE A 1021 -14.26 -14.96 -20.74
CA ILE A 1021 -13.91 -13.65 -20.19
C ILE A 1021 -12.50 -13.78 -19.59
N PRO A 1022 -11.49 -13.03 -20.07
CA PRO A 1022 -10.15 -13.07 -19.49
C PRO A 1022 -10.10 -12.38 -18.13
N GLU A 1023 -9.08 -12.66 -17.33
CA GLU A 1023 -8.73 -11.88 -16.15
C GLU A 1023 -8.41 -10.42 -16.53
N GLU A 1024 -8.67 -9.48 -15.64
CA GLU A 1024 -8.66 -8.04 -15.92
C GLU A 1024 -7.29 -7.50 -16.37
N GLY A 1025 -6.17 -8.12 -15.96
CA GLY A 1025 -4.81 -7.85 -16.40
C GLY A 1025 -4.33 -8.72 -17.56
N GLU A 1026 -5.16 -9.65 -18.05
CA GLU A 1026 -4.81 -10.66 -19.06
C GLU A 1026 -5.57 -10.44 -20.39
N SER A 1027 -5.09 -11.05 -21.46
CA SER A 1027 -5.70 -10.97 -22.79
C SER A 1027 -5.70 -12.31 -23.52
N LYS A 1028 -6.72 -12.49 -24.37
CA LYS A 1028 -6.83 -13.70 -25.21
C LYS A 1028 -5.63 -13.86 -26.15
N ALA A 1029 -5.09 -12.73 -26.64
CA ALA A 1029 -3.91 -12.72 -27.50
C ALA A 1029 -2.65 -13.20 -26.75
N HIS A 1030 -2.42 -12.70 -25.53
CA HIS A 1030 -1.30 -13.14 -24.70
C HIS A 1030 -1.47 -14.60 -24.26
N THR A 1031 -2.65 -15.02 -23.77
CA THR A 1031 -2.93 -16.43 -23.41
C THR A 1031 -2.67 -17.39 -24.57
N TYR A 1032 -3.19 -17.09 -25.77
CA TYR A 1032 -2.94 -17.92 -26.96
C TYR A 1032 -1.45 -17.93 -27.34
N HIS A 1033 -0.79 -16.78 -27.30
CA HIS A 1033 0.64 -16.69 -27.57
C HIS A 1033 1.48 -17.48 -26.53
N TRP A 1034 1.13 -17.40 -25.26
CA TRP A 1034 1.84 -18.01 -24.14
C TRP A 1034 1.83 -19.54 -24.23
N ILE A 1035 0.64 -20.15 -24.29
CA ILE A 1035 0.50 -21.61 -24.20
C ILE A 1035 1.20 -22.35 -25.36
N TYR A 1036 1.13 -21.84 -26.60
CA TYR A 1036 1.80 -22.46 -27.75
C TYR A 1036 3.33 -22.22 -27.74
N ASN A 1037 3.81 -21.10 -27.20
CA ASN A 1037 5.26 -20.91 -27.05
C ASN A 1037 5.84 -21.79 -25.92
N TRP A 1038 5.10 -22.03 -24.84
CA TRP A 1038 5.47 -23.06 -23.86
C TRP A 1038 5.46 -24.48 -24.44
N GLN A 1039 4.55 -24.81 -25.37
CA GLN A 1039 4.57 -26.08 -26.10
C GLN A 1039 5.87 -26.29 -26.90
N ALA A 1040 6.42 -25.22 -27.49
CA ALA A 1040 7.70 -25.29 -28.19
C ALA A 1040 8.90 -25.35 -27.21
N LEU A 1041 8.88 -24.54 -26.16
CA LEU A 1041 9.99 -24.37 -25.22
C LEU A 1041 10.17 -25.54 -24.24
N GLY A 1042 9.08 -26.09 -23.72
CA GLY A 1042 9.11 -27.04 -22.61
C GLY A 1042 9.51 -26.39 -21.28
N GLN A 1043 10.24 -27.11 -20.44
CA GLN A 1043 10.55 -26.72 -19.06
C GLN A 1043 11.64 -25.64 -18.97
N LEU A 1044 11.57 -24.76 -17.98
CA LEU A 1044 12.62 -23.78 -17.68
C LEU A 1044 13.80 -24.46 -16.97
N GLU A 1045 15.03 -24.25 -17.43
CA GLU A 1045 16.24 -24.85 -16.85
C GLU A 1045 17.16 -23.83 -16.15
N THR A 1046 17.00 -22.52 -16.42
CA THR A 1046 17.70 -21.47 -15.66
C THR A 1046 16.96 -21.12 -14.37
N GLY A 1047 17.70 -20.80 -13.31
CA GLY A 1047 17.14 -20.28 -12.04
C GLY A 1047 17.24 -21.20 -10.82
N THR A 1048 17.68 -22.45 -10.99
CA THR A 1048 18.06 -23.34 -9.88
C THR A 1048 19.53 -23.20 -9.45
N GLY A 1049 20.33 -22.47 -10.24
CA GLY A 1049 21.79 -22.39 -10.09
C GLY A 1049 22.56 -23.45 -10.90
N GLU A 1050 21.92 -24.52 -11.38
CA GLU A 1050 22.59 -25.55 -12.20
C GLU A 1050 22.99 -25.01 -13.58
N LEU A 1051 22.08 -24.29 -14.25
CA LEU A 1051 22.33 -23.55 -15.47
C LEU A 1051 22.16 -22.05 -15.20
N THR A 1052 23.23 -21.29 -15.46
CA THR A 1052 23.29 -19.83 -15.26
C THR A 1052 23.82 -19.15 -16.52
N ALA A 1053 23.67 -17.81 -16.59
CA ALA A 1053 24.15 -17.00 -17.70
C ALA A 1053 24.86 -15.73 -17.20
N ASP A 1054 25.79 -15.20 -17.99
CA ASP A 1054 26.57 -13.97 -17.69
C ASP A 1054 25.82 -12.66 -18.02
N TYR A 1055 24.50 -12.73 -18.23
CA TYR A 1055 23.67 -11.59 -18.59
C TYR A 1055 22.22 -11.81 -18.13
N PRO A 1056 21.57 -10.85 -17.43
CA PRO A 1056 20.31 -11.10 -16.72
C PRO A 1056 19.08 -11.23 -17.63
N ALA A 1057 19.14 -10.72 -18.87
CA ALA A 1057 18.08 -10.94 -19.85
C ALA A 1057 18.37 -12.16 -20.75
N ALA A 1058 18.72 -13.28 -20.12
CA ALA A 1058 19.02 -14.57 -20.72
C ALA A 1058 18.40 -15.72 -19.91
N VAL A 1059 17.76 -16.66 -20.60
CA VAL A 1059 17.11 -17.86 -20.01
C VAL A 1059 17.28 -19.06 -20.94
N ALA A 1060 17.10 -20.27 -20.41
CA ALA A 1060 17.12 -21.49 -21.21
C ALA A 1060 15.97 -22.43 -20.84
N PHE A 1061 15.43 -23.11 -21.85
CA PHE A 1061 14.32 -24.04 -21.76
C PHE A 1061 14.66 -25.39 -22.43
N LYS A 1062 13.89 -26.42 -22.09
CA LYS A 1062 14.09 -27.79 -22.57
C LYS A 1062 12.81 -28.52 -22.90
N ASN A 1063 12.75 -29.01 -24.13
CA ASN A 1063 11.66 -29.82 -24.63
C ASN A 1063 12.18 -31.20 -25.04
N GLY A 1064 12.00 -32.19 -24.16
CA GLY A 1064 12.55 -33.53 -24.32
C GLY A 1064 14.08 -33.54 -24.34
N ASN A 1065 14.66 -33.72 -25.53
CA ASN A 1065 16.12 -33.69 -25.75
C ASN A 1065 16.63 -32.36 -26.33
N THR A 1066 15.73 -31.43 -26.65
CA THR A 1066 16.04 -30.16 -27.32
C THR A 1066 16.25 -29.07 -26.28
N MET A 1067 17.36 -28.32 -26.37
CA MET A 1067 17.61 -27.14 -25.54
C MET A 1067 17.39 -25.86 -26.35
N THR A 1068 16.61 -24.92 -25.82
CA THR A 1068 16.37 -23.60 -26.42
C THR A 1068 16.88 -22.50 -25.50
N TYR A 1069 17.85 -21.73 -25.95
CA TYR A 1069 18.43 -20.58 -25.22
C TYR A 1069 17.84 -19.30 -25.82
N LEU A 1070 17.30 -18.42 -24.98
CA LEU A 1070 16.73 -17.13 -25.36
C LEU A 1070 17.48 -16.00 -24.65
N VAL A 1071 17.80 -14.96 -25.41
CA VAL A 1071 18.48 -13.76 -24.90
C VAL A 1071 17.87 -12.52 -25.56
N TYR A 1072 17.59 -11.47 -24.80
CA TYR A 1072 17.26 -10.15 -25.35
C TYR A 1072 18.35 -9.12 -25.05
N ASN A 1073 19.03 -8.65 -26.09
CA ASN A 1073 20.12 -7.69 -25.94
C ASN A 1073 19.58 -6.25 -25.97
N TYR A 1074 19.73 -5.53 -24.85
CA TYR A 1074 19.32 -4.11 -24.73
C TYR A 1074 20.40 -3.12 -25.22
N ASP A 1075 21.64 -3.57 -25.41
CA ASP A 1075 22.72 -2.73 -25.94
C ASP A 1075 22.42 -2.27 -27.38
N ASP A 1076 22.91 -1.07 -27.73
CA ASP A 1076 22.92 -0.57 -29.12
C ASP A 1076 24.04 -1.19 -29.98
N VAL A 1077 24.74 -2.20 -29.46
CA VAL A 1077 25.76 -2.99 -30.16
C VAL A 1077 25.50 -4.49 -29.95
N ALA A 1078 26.03 -5.34 -30.84
CA ALA A 1078 25.90 -6.78 -30.67
C ALA A 1078 26.68 -7.29 -29.44
N LYS A 1079 26.06 -8.15 -28.63
CA LYS A 1079 26.62 -8.73 -27.40
C LYS A 1079 26.84 -10.24 -27.55
N THR A 1080 27.90 -10.76 -26.93
CA THR A 1080 28.10 -12.20 -26.72
C THR A 1080 27.68 -12.57 -25.30
N VAL A 1081 26.69 -13.46 -25.18
CA VAL A 1081 26.21 -13.99 -23.89
C VAL A 1081 26.62 -15.46 -23.75
N ARG A 1082 27.00 -15.87 -22.55
CA ARG A 1082 27.54 -17.19 -22.20
C ARG A 1082 26.67 -17.85 -21.13
N PHE A 1083 26.47 -19.15 -21.28
CA PHE A 1083 25.83 -20.00 -20.27
C PHE A 1083 26.87 -20.91 -19.59
N SER A 1084 26.60 -21.35 -18.36
CA SER A 1084 27.52 -22.17 -17.55
C SER A 1084 27.84 -23.54 -18.19
N ASP A 1085 26.97 -24.06 -19.05
CA ASP A 1085 27.19 -25.28 -19.84
C ASP A 1085 28.19 -25.10 -21.02
N GLY A 1086 28.74 -23.90 -21.21
CA GLY A 1086 29.65 -23.54 -22.30
C GLY A 1086 28.95 -23.10 -23.58
N THR A 1087 27.61 -22.97 -23.58
CA THR A 1087 26.86 -22.36 -24.69
C THR A 1087 27.19 -20.88 -24.82
N THR A 1088 27.16 -20.36 -26.04
CA THR A 1088 27.44 -18.96 -26.32
C THR A 1088 26.58 -18.48 -27.48
N LEU A 1089 25.87 -17.36 -27.28
CA LEU A 1089 25.02 -16.71 -28.29
C LEU A 1089 25.60 -15.33 -28.63
N ASN A 1090 25.65 -15.00 -29.93
CA ASN A 1090 25.95 -13.66 -30.40
C ASN A 1090 24.64 -12.99 -30.83
N VAL A 1091 24.19 -11.99 -30.09
CA VAL A 1091 22.88 -11.35 -30.25
C VAL A 1091 23.06 -9.95 -30.82
N GLN A 1092 22.21 -9.55 -31.76
CA GLN A 1092 22.28 -8.22 -32.37
C GLN A 1092 21.76 -7.14 -31.41
N ALA A 1093 22.03 -5.86 -31.72
CA ALA A 1093 21.56 -4.74 -30.93
C ALA A 1093 20.02 -4.69 -30.86
N ASN A 1094 19.46 -4.40 -29.68
CA ASN A 1094 18.02 -4.24 -29.44
C ASN A 1094 17.13 -5.41 -29.94
N SER A 1095 17.66 -6.64 -30.00
CA SER A 1095 16.96 -7.80 -30.57
C SER A 1095 16.99 -9.04 -29.67
N PHE A 1096 16.09 -9.98 -29.96
CA PHE A 1096 16.23 -11.36 -29.51
C PHE A 1096 17.40 -12.06 -30.22
N GLY A 1097 17.96 -13.05 -29.54
CA GLY A 1097 18.78 -14.11 -30.10
C GLY A 1097 18.30 -15.44 -29.55
N THR A 1098 18.06 -16.39 -30.45
CA THR A 1098 17.58 -17.74 -30.14
C THR A 1098 18.58 -18.77 -30.65
N LEU A 1099 18.90 -19.76 -29.83
CA LEU A 1099 19.68 -20.93 -30.23
C LEU A 1099 18.94 -22.19 -29.80
N VAL A 1100 18.74 -23.11 -30.74
CA VAL A 1100 18.18 -24.44 -30.50
C VAL A 1100 19.27 -25.48 -30.71
N LYS A 1101 19.40 -26.43 -29.78
CA LYS A 1101 20.39 -27.52 -29.79
C LYS A 1101 19.73 -28.89 -29.67
#